data_AF-A0A2V9GK72-F1
#
_entry.id   AF-A0A2V9GK72-F1
#
_cell.length_a   1.000
_cell.length_b   1.000
_cell.length_c   1.000
_cell.angle_alpha   90.00
_cell.angle_beta   90.00
_cell.angle_gamma   90.00
#
_symmetry.space_group_name_H-M   'P 1'
#
loop_
_entity.id
_entity.type
_entity.pdbx_description
1 polymer ?
#
loop_
_entity_poly.entity_id
_entity_poly.type
_entity_poly.pdbx_seq_one_letter_code
_entity_poly.pdbx_strand_id
1 'polypeptide(L)'
;MDETTIHQPQSRFSAHFVRLPISISPLYSRIYVGTVYKSFEQELATWARKYANSPADELIALCLLALEREELVAIGYRENLIRRRLTTMPVSDDVRELIEHALLWVWKDEEMHTIYIRGAIFKLGNWFLRARAFGRQLGGAIAGWSSSIRQHVPWSTAPLSRAAAISLTSIGSLLGKVPEEVRAHLSYGPFRNFCLFNVDAEKTAWLCWSRMAEVAANIPALPPNTVSEFRRVEADEDRHARVFQILSAALDENDSLVPTESAESLVQKIGEVGEFFLPRRMRSQSIGRNPLGSGGQVWSIEGKNAAEKLSQFRKLLDDGQLASRIRIRSEQSGKSLQNLKIAIKPTFMLGYDRRDTSIITDPELLEALAGYLREAGCNDIAVIEARNIYDQFFHGRTVREVASYFGILSSRYRLVDGSEEQVPHSYFRGMAQYSVARTWKEADFRISFGKIRSHPVELVYLTVGNVEWMGGRCDEFIFAERQAQRETAIMMLLDEFPPHFALLDGYASAADGLVGVMGCPRPQHPLRFYAGPDALAVDMVAARHLHMRNPRESSILRAACHWFGDPGGHIEVIGCDEPLKAWKDPYHNDLSAMLSFLAFPVYVFGSGRGSMFLPPMDETAFPPIRRESPTEWIGRRTMRLLLGLGRPK
;
A
#
# COMPACT_ATOMS: atom_id res chain seq x y z
N MET A 1 -35.84 -57.18 6.83
CA MET A 1 -34.39 -57.40 6.88
C MET A 1 -33.85 -56.89 5.57
N ASP A 2 -32.73 -56.18 5.69
CA ASP A 2 -31.88 -55.58 4.66
C ASP A 2 -32.10 -54.11 4.32
N GLU A 3 -31.09 -53.37 4.79
CA GLU A 3 -30.86 -51.95 4.82
C GLU A 3 -30.56 -51.40 3.42
N THR A 4 -31.39 -50.46 2.98
CA THR A 4 -31.10 -49.60 1.82
C THR A 4 -30.06 -48.55 2.21
N THR A 5 -28.83 -48.78 1.76
CA THR A 5 -27.67 -47.90 1.92
C THR A 5 -27.83 -46.60 1.12
N ILE A 6 -27.61 -45.48 1.80
CA ILE A 6 -27.56 -44.12 1.26
C ILE A 6 -26.28 -43.96 0.43
N HIS A 7 -26.42 -43.67 -0.86
CA HIS A 7 -25.31 -43.29 -1.74
C HIS A 7 -24.86 -41.85 -1.46
N GLN A 8 -23.73 -41.69 -0.78
CA GLN A 8 -22.88 -40.51 -0.88
C GLN A 8 -22.01 -40.62 -2.15
N PRO A 9 -21.93 -39.59 -3.01
CA PRO A 9 -20.95 -39.57 -4.08
C PRO A 9 -19.58 -39.21 -3.50
N GLN A 10 -18.70 -40.21 -3.42
CA GLN A 10 -17.27 -40.00 -3.19
C GLN A 10 -16.68 -39.22 -4.36
N SER A 11 -16.34 -37.95 -4.13
CA SER A 11 -15.48 -37.18 -5.03
C SER A 11 -14.07 -37.79 -5.01
N ARG A 12 -13.78 -38.65 -5.99
CA ARG A 12 -12.42 -39.04 -6.34
C ARG A 12 -11.70 -37.85 -6.97
N PHE A 13 -11.02 -37.03 -6.15
CA PHE A 13 -9.86 -36.28 -6.60
C PHE A 13 -8.62 -37.02 -6.12
N SER A 14 -8.14 -37.98 -6.94
CA SER A 14 -6.81 -38.53 -6.78
C SER A 14 -5.81 -37.42 -7.07
N ALA A 15 -5.02 -37.04 -6.07
CA ALA A 15 -3.84 -36.22 -6.24
C ALA A 15 -2.83 -36.97 -7.11
N HIS A 16 -2.91 -36.79 -8.43
CA HIS A 16 -1.79 -37.08 -9.31
C HIS A 16 -0.74 -35.99 -9.10
N PHE A 17 0.16 -36.22 -8.14
CA PHE A 17 1.47 -35.59 -8.12
C PHE A 17 2.23 -36.05 -9.37
N VAL A 18 2.08 -35.32 -10.46
CA VAL A 18 3.02 -35.39 -11.57
C VAL A 18 4.31 -34.74 -11.07
N ARG A 19 5.27 -35.56 -10.65
CA ARG A 19 6.67 -35.15 -10.56
C ARG A 19 7.14 -34.82 -11.98
N LEU A 20 7.03 -33.55 -12.36
CA LEU A 20 7.77 -33.04 -13.51
C LEU A 20 9.26 -33.02 -13.12
N PRO A 21 10.14 -33.73 -13.82
CA PRO A 21 11.57 -33.55 -13.63
C PRO A 21 11.92 -32.17 -14.16
N ILE A 22 12.32 -31.25 -13.28
CA ILE A 22 12.98 -30.01 -13.68
C ILE A 22 14.34 -30.42 -14.25
N SER A 23 14.37 -30.68 -15.56
CA SER A 23 15.60 -30.84 -16.33
C SER A 23 16.24 -29.46 -16.47
N ILE A 24 17.17 -29.15 -15.57
CA ILE A 24 18.08 -28.02 -15.72
C ILE A 24 18.85 -28.25 -17.04
N SER A 25 18.63 -27.39 -18.03
CA SER A 25 19.36 -27.44 -19.30
C SER A 25 20.87 -27.25 -19.03
N PRO A 26 21.78 -28.11 -19.54
CA PRO A 26 23.19 -28.13 -19.14
C PRO A 26 24.03 -26.95 -19.67
N LEU A 27 23.42 -25.98 -20.36
CA LEU A 27 24.11 -24.89 -21.04
C LEU A 27 24.18 -23.58 -20.25
N TYR A 28 23.62 -23.52 -19.04
CA TYR A 28 23.62 -22.30 -18.19
C TYR A 28 24.25 -22.49 -16.79
N SER A 29 24.93 -23.60 -16.51
CA SER A 29 25.40 -23.94 -15.15
C SER A 29 26.84 -23.50 -14.80
N ARG A 30 27.41 -22.50 -15.47
CA ARG A 30 28.65 -21.82 -15.01
C ARG A 30 28.33 -20.39 -14.57
N ILE A 31 27.45 -20.27 -13.58
CA ILE A 31 27.18 -19.00 -12.93
C ILE A 31 28.32 -18.74 -11.94
N TYR A 32 28.93 -17.57 -12.03
CA TYR A 32 29.88 -17.02 -11.06
C TYR A 32 29.36 -17.28 -9.63
N VAL A 33 30.09 -18.09 -8.84
CA VAL A 33 29.87 -18.25 -7.40
C VAL A 33 30.97 -17.44 -6.74
N GLY A 34 30.66 -16.22 -6.29
CA GLY A 34 31.64 -15.35 -5.65
C GLY A 34 32.17 -15.91 -4.33
N THR A 35 33.33 -15.40 -3.91
CA THR A 35 33.99 -15.75 -2.64
C THR A 35 33.09 -15.47 -1.42
N VAL A 36 32.22 -14.45 -1.53
CA VAL A 36 31.26 -14.05 -0.50
C VAL A 36 30.20 -15.14 -0.23
N TYR A 37 29.65 -15.74 -1.29
CA TYR A 37 28.65 -16.81 -1.17
C TYR A 37 29.21 -18.02 -0.41
N LYS A 38 30.40 -18.50 -0.79
CA LYS A 38 31.04 -19.65 -0.16
C LYS A 38 31.40 -19.40 1.30
N SER A 39 31.86 -18.18 1.62
CA SER A 39 32.13 -17.78 3.00
C SER A 39 30.85 -17.80 3.84
N PHE A 40 29.73 -17.36 3.25
CA PHE A 40 28.45 -17.31 3.93
C PHE A 40 27.85 -18.70 4.19
N GLU A 41 27.96 -19.63 3.24
CA GLU A 41 27.57 -21.04 3.47
C GLU A 41 28.31 -21.65 4.66
N GLN A 42 29.60 -21.39 4.79
CA GLN A 42 30.41 -21.88 5.91
C GLN A 42 30.00 -21.25 7.25
N GLU A 43 29.62 -19.98 7.24
CA GLU A 43 29.09 -19.28 8.40
C GLU A 43 27.76 -19.90 8.86
N LEU A 44 26.80 -20.10 7.94
CA LEU A 44 25.52 -20.74 8.23
C LEU A 44 25.70 -22.18 8.75
N ALA A 45 26.61 -22.96 8.16
CA ALA A 45 26.93 -24.30 8.66
C ALA A 45 27.54 -24.30 10.07
N THR A 46 28.25 -23.22 10.43
CA THR A 46 28.77 -23.03 11.78
C THR A 46 27.66 -22.65 12.76
N TRP A 47 26.72 -21.80 12.34
CA TRP A 47 25.55 -21.43 13.14
C TRP A 47 24.62 -22.63 13.38
N ALA A 48 24.35 -23.43 12.35
CA ALA A 48 23.54 -24.65 12.48
C ALA A 48 24.11 -25.62 13.54
N ARG A 49 25.44 -25.75 13.62
CA ARG A 49 26.12 -26.54 14.67
C ARG A 49 26.02 -25.88 16.04
N LYS A 50 26.20 -24.55 16.11
CA LYS A 50 26.14 -23.78 17.36
C LYS A 50 24.75 -23.81 18.01
N TYR A 51 23.69 -23.74 17.20
CA TYR A 51 22.30 -23.65 17.66
C TYR A 51 21.50 -24.95 17.52
N ALA A 52 22.15 -26.10 17.32
CA ALA A 52 21.49 -27.39 17.07
C ALA A 52 20.40 -27.76 18.11
N ASN A 53 20.56 -27.30 19.35
CA ASN A 53 19.61 -27.55 20.45
C ASN A 53 18.70 -26.34 20.79
N SER A 54 18.81 -25.25 20.04
CA SER A 54 18.12 -23.97 20.28
C SER A 54 17.62 -23.34 18.97
N PRO A 55 16.68 -23.99 18.24
CA PRO A 55 16.20 -23.51 16.94
C PRO A 55 15.53 -22.11 17.02
N ALA A 56 14.90 -21.77 18.14
CA ALA A 56 14.34 -20.43 18.33
C ALA A 56 15.42 -19.34 18.41
N ASP A 57 16.55 -19.62 19.06
CA ASP A 57 17.68 -18.69 19.14
C ASP A 57 18.40 -18.57 17.79
N GLU A 58 18.49 -19.68 17.03
CA GLU A 58 18.99 -19.66 15.65
C GLU A 58 18.11 -18.75 14.79
N LEU A 59 16.79 -18.90 14.86
CA LEU A 59 15.86 -18.10 14.07
C LEU A 59 15.98 -16.62 14.39
N ILE A 60 16.11 -16.24 15.67
CA ILE A 60 16.30 -14.83 16.07
C ILE A 60 17.62 -14.28 15.51
N ALA A 61 18.71 -15.05 15.59
CA ALA A 61 20.00 -14.64 15.05
C ALA A 61 19.95 -14.45 13.53
N LEU A 62 19.30 -15.37 12.82
CA LEU A 62 19.08 -15.29 11.37
C LEU A 62 18.21 -14.09 11.00
N CYS A 63 17.14 -13.80 11.75
CA CYS A 63 16.32 -12.63 11.50
C CYS A 63 17.09 -11.31 11.70
N LEU A 64 18.00 -11.24 12.68
CA LEU A 64 18.84 -10.07 12.88
C LEU A 64 19.88 -9.91 11.76
N LEU A 65 20.45 -11.02 11.28
CA LEU A 65 21.38 -11.05 10.16
C LEU A 65 20.72 -10.63 8.85
N ALA A 66 19.54 -11.16 8.55
CA ALA A 66 18.77 -10.75 7.38
C ALA A 66 18.38 -9.27 7.48
N LEU A 67 17.90 -8.78 8.62
CA LEU A 67 17.61 -7.35 8.81
C LEU A 67 18.84 -6.46 8.51
N GLU A 68 20.04 -6.86 8.94
CA GLU A 68 21.27 -6.12 8.64
C GLU A 68 21.58 -6.08 7.13
N ARG A 69 21.38 -7.20 6.43
CA ARG A 69 21.60 -7.29 4.97
C ARG A 69 20.59 -6.46 4.20
N GLU A 70 19.32 -6.59 4.53
CA GLU A 70 18.19 -5.85 3.95
C GLU A 70 18.36 -4.34 4.15
N GLU A 71 18.80 -3.88 5.33
CA GLU A 71 19.08 -2.46 5.59
C GLU A 71 20.33 -1.95 4.82
N LEU A 72 21.34 -2.79 4.60
CA LEU A 72 22.51 -2.44 3.77
C LEU A 72 22.11 -2.26 2.29
N VAL A 73 21.24 -3.12 1.77
CA VAL A 73 20.68 -3.01 0.41
C VAL A 73 19.69 -1.85 0.32
N ALA A 74 18.90 -1.54 1.35
CA ALA A 74 18.02 -0.35 1.29
C ALA A 74 18.80 0.99 1.32
N ILE A 75 19.97 1.04 1.98
CA ILE A 75 20.75 2.28 2.15
C ILE A 75 21.65 2.57 0.93
N GLY A 76 22.18 1.54 0.27
CA GLY A 76 23.07 1.71 -0.90
C GLY A 76 22.36 2.20 -2.18
N TYR A 77 21.02 2.19 -2.23
CA TYR A 77 20.25 2.12 -3.48
C TYR A 77 19.21 3.24 -3.60
N ARG A 78 19.54 4.46 -3.14
CA ARG A 78 18.60 5.59 -3.28
C ARG A 78 18.23 5.82 -4.74
N GLU A 79 16.93 5.92 -5.04
CA GLU A 79 16.34 6.14 -6.38
C GLU A 79 17.11 7.21 -7.16
N ASN A 80 17.40 8.30 -6.46
CA ASN A 80 18.06 9.47 -7.01
C ASN A 80 19.52 9.21 -7.44
N LEU A 81 20.22 8.26 -6.80
CA LEU A 81 21.58 7.87 -7.18
C LEU A 81 21.58 6.98 -8.42
N ILE A 82 20.68 6.00 -8.48
CA ILE A 82 20.50 5.14 -9.66
C ILE A 82 20.06 5.99 -10.86
N ARG A 83 19.03 6.81 -10.72
CA ARG A 83 18.57 7.70 -11.80
C ARG A 83 19.70 8.59 -12.34
N ARG A 84 20.48 9.21 -11.45
CA ARG A 84 21.65 10.03 -11.86
C ARG A 84 22.69 9.22 -12.63
N ARG A 85 22.96 7.98 -12.22
CA ARG A 85 23.89 7.09 -12.93
C ARG A 85 23.33 6.68 -14.30
N LEU A 86 22.08 6.26 -14.33
CA LEU A 86 21.39 5.85 -15.56
C LEU A 86 21.34 6.99 -16.60
N THR A 87 21.21 8.25 -16.17
CA THR A 87 21.25 9.41 -17.08
C THR A 87 22.61 9.60 -17.77
N THR A 88 23.69 9.07 -17.21
CA THR A 88 25.03 9.14 -17.80
C THR A 88 25.40 7.94 -18.66
N MET A 89 24.59 6.88 -18.66
CA MET A 89 24.87 5.67 -19.42
C MET A 89 24.57 5.87 -20.92
N PRO A 90 25.44 5.38 -21.83
CA PRO A 90 25.27 5.46 -23.28
C PRO A 90 24.26 4.42 -23.80
N VAL A 91 23.05 4.42 -23.24
CA VAL A 91 21.94 3.53 -23.63
C VAL A 91 20.74 4.34 -24.11
N SER A 92 19.86 3.69 -24.88
CA SER A 92 18.61 4.32 -25.33
C SER A 92 17.67 4.62 -24.16
N ASP A 93 16.74 5.55 -24.35
CA ASP A 93 15.76 5.92 -23.31
C ASP A 93 14.89 4.73 -22.90
N ASP A 94 14.56 3.84 -23.84
CA ASP A 94 13.83 2.60 -23.57
C ASP A 94 14.59 1.67 -22.61
N VAL A 95 15.88 1.46 -22.88
CA VAL A 95 16.73 0.63 -22.02
C VAL A 95 16.91 1.29 -20.65
N ARG A 96 17.06 2.62 -20.62
CA ARG A 96 17.18 3.38 -19.38
C ARG A 96 15.94 3.23 -18.50
N GLU A 97 14.75 3.42 -19.06
CA GLU A 97 13.47 3.27 -18.34
C GLU A 97 13.27 1.83 -17.84
N LEU A 98 13.61 0.84 -18.67
CA LEU A 98 13.53 -0.57 -18.29
C LEU A 98 14.42 -0.89 -17.09
N ILE A 99 15.69 -0.46 -17.09
CA ILE A 99 16.61 -0.67 -15.98
C ILE A 99 16.14 0.07 -14.73
N GLU A 100 15.72 1.34 -14.87
CA GLU A 100 15.23 2.14 -13.75
C GLU A 100 14.03 1.47 -13.06
N HIS A 101 13.06 1.03 -13.85
CA HIS A 101 11.84 0.42 -13.34
C HIS A 101 12.10 -0.96 -12.72
N ALA A 102 12.96 -1.79 -13.32
CA ALA A 102 13.32 -3.08 -12.76
C ALA A 102 14.01 -2.93 -11.39
N LEU A 103 14.97 -2.01 -11.27
CA LEU A 103 15.67 -1.76 -10.01
C LEU A 103 14.79 -1.12 -8.94
N LEU A 104 13.87 -0.24 -9.33
CA LEU A 104 12.88 0.33 -8.41
C LEU A 104 12.03 -0.77 -7.77
N TRP A 105 11.70 -1.83 -8.51
CA TRP A 105 10.94 -2.95 -7.99
C TRP A 105 11.72 -3.88 -7.08
N VAL A 106 12.96 -4.22 -7.44
CA VAL A 106 13.85 -4.97 -6.55
C VAL A 106 13.91 -4.27 -5.19
N TRP A 107 14.19 -2.97 -5.18
CA TRP A 107 14.26 -2.21 -3.93
C TRP A 107 12.92 -2.16 -3.18
N LYS A 108 11.79 -2.07 -3.88
CA LYS A 108 10.48 -2.13 -3.22
C LYS A 108 10.24 -3.46 -2.51
N ASP A 109 10.71 -4.57 -3.08
CA ASP A 109 10.64 -5.88 -2.45
C ASP A 109 11.56 -5.92 -1.20
N GLU A 110 12.79 -5.41 -1.25
CA GLU A 110 13.69 -5.26 -0.09
C GLU A 110 13.08 -4.41 1.05
N GLU A 111 12.40 -3.30 0.71
CA GLU A 111 11.69 -2.49 1.71
C GLU A 111 10.58 -3.29 2.41
N MET A 112 9.89 -4.17 1.68
CA MET A 112 8.87 -5.06 2.24
C MET A 112 9.49 -6.14 3.12
N HIS A 113 10.58 -6.78 2.67
CA HIS A 113 11.33 -7.78 3.43
C HIS A 113 11.81 -7.23 4.77
N THR A 114 12.42 -6.04 4.74
CA THR A 114 12.87 -5.29 5.94
C THR A 114 11.72 -5.08 6.94
N ILE A 115 10.53 -4.73 6.47
CA ILE A 115 9.39 -4.43 7.34
C ILE A 115 8.78 -5.70 7.91
N TYR A 116 8.66 -6.74 7.09
CA TYR A 116 8.19 -8.04 7.52
C TYR A 116 9.08 -8.64 8.59
N ILE A 117 10.40 -8.65 8.37
CA ILE A 117 11.34 -9.25 9.33
C ILE A 117 11.38 -8.47 10.64
N ARG A 118 11.28 -7.15 10.57
CA ARG A 118 11.18 -6.29 11.76
C ARG A 118 9.92 -6.62 12.56
N GLY A 119 8.76 -6.70 11.92
CA GLY A 119 7.50 -7.09 12.57
C GLY A 119 7.54 -8.52 13.10
N ALA A 120 8.19 -9.45 12.41
CA ALA A 120 8.41 -10.81 12.87
C ALA A 120 9.27 -10.84 14.14
N ILE A 121 10.38 -10.09 14.21
CA ILE A 121 11.21 -9.97 15.43
C ILE A 121 10.38 -9.45 16.61
N PHE A 122 9.49 -8.47 16.40
CA PHE A 122 8.61 -7.98 17.47
C PHE A 122 7.66 -9.06 18.01
N LYS A 123 7.11 -9.89 17.12
CA LYS A 123 6.21 -11.00 17.48
C LYS A 123 6.95 -12.18 18.13
N LEU A 124 8.21 -12.43 17.75
CA LEU A 124 9.02 -13.56 18.22
C LEU A 124 9.84 -13.26 19.49
N GLY A 125 10.19 -11.99 19.76
CA GLY A 125 11.21 -11.64 20.76
C GLY A 125 10.72 -11.47 22.21
N ASN A 126 11.60 -11.82 23.16
CA ASN A 126 11.53 -11.41 24.58
C ASN A 126 11.71 -9.88 24.71
N TRP A 127 11.30 -9.29 25.84
CA TRP A 127 11.32 -7.86 26.16
C TRP A 127 12.62 -7.12 25.76
N PHE A 128 13.79 -7.72 25.96
CA PHE A 128 15.09 -7.11 25.59
C PHE A 128 15.29 -6.97 24.08
N LEU A 129 14.81 -7.92 23.27
CA LEU A 129 14.88 -7.85 21.80
C LEU A 129 13.87 -6.83 21.25
N ARG A 130 12.69 -6.74 21.88
CA ARG A 130 11.70 -5.68 21.61
C ARG A 130 12.28 -4.29 21.89
N ALA A 131 12.98 -4.12 23.01
CA ALA A 131 13.62 -2.84 23.37
C ALA A 131 14.74 -2.44 22.39
N ARG A 132 15.55 -3.41 21.91
CA ARG A 132 16.62 -3.15 20.93
C ARG A 132 16.06 -2.80 19.54
N ALA A 133 15.02 -3.52 19.08
CA ALA A 133 14.31 -3.20 17.84
C ALA A 133 13.64 -1.83 17.90
N PHE A 134 12.99 -1.51 19.03
CA PHE A 134 12.37 -0.21 19.30
C PHE A 134 13.39 0.94 19.34
N GLY A 135 14.56 0.74 19.97
CA GLY A 135 15.64 1.73 19.99
C GLY A 135 16.21 2.06 18.61
N ARG A 136 16.35 1.05 17.73
CA ARG A 136 16.75 1.25 16.33
C ARG A 136 15.65 1.95 15.51
N GLN A 137 14.38 1.62 15.75
CA GLN A 137 13.23 2.24 15.08
C GLN A 137 13.08 3.73 15.44
N LEU A 138 13.24 4.08 16.71
CA LEU A 138 13.31 5.47 17.15
C LEU A 138 14.52 6.17 16.51
N GLY A 139 15.70 5.56 16.50
CA GLY A 139 16.89 6.12 15.86
C GLY A 139 16.70 6.42 14.37
N GLY A 140 16.12 5.49 13.60
CA GLY A 140 15.86 5.64 12.16
C GLY A 140 14.73 6.63 11.84
N ALA A 141 13.62 6.59 12.58
CA ALA A 141 12.53 7.54 12.43
C ALA A 141 12.95 8.97 12.81
N ILE A 142 13.75 9.14 13.87
CA ILE A 142 14.29 10.43 14.33
C ILE A 142 15.38 10.95 13.38
N ALA A 143 16.19 10.07 12.78
CA ALA A 143 17.16 10.44 11.74
C ALA A 143 16.50 10.81 10.40
N GLY A 144 15.44 10.09 10.01
CA GLY A 144 14.60 10.46 8.87
C GLY A 144 13.87 11.80 9.11
N TRP A 145 13.37 11.99 10.32
CA TRP A 145 12.74 13.22 10.81
C TRP A 145 13.70 14.43 10.78
N SER A 146 14.96 14.26 11.21
CA SER A 146 15.97 15.33 11.17
C SER A 146 16.50 15.63 9.76
N SER A 147 16.57 14.62 8.88
CA SER A 147 16.99 14.77 7.47
C SER A 147 15.92 15.47 6.62
N SER A 148 14.64 15.15 6.83
CA SER A 148 13.51 15.80 6.12
C SER A 148 13.41 17.29 6.45
N ILE A 149 13.53 17.69 7.73
CA ILE A 149 13.54 19.11 8.14
C ILE A 149 14.72 19.88 7.51
N ARG A 150 15.89 19.22 7.35
CA ARG A 150 17.07 19.85 6.73
C ARG A 150 16.90 20.09 5.22
N GLN A 151 16.07 19.31 4.54
CA GLN A 151 15.90 19.36 3.08
C GLN A 151 14.73 20.23 2.62
N HIS A 152 13.72 20.47 3.46
CA HIS A 152 12.48 21.14 3.04
C HIS A 152 12.17 22.49 3.68
N VAL A 153 12.96 22.98 4.65
CA VAL A 153 12.66 24.26 5.35
C VAL A 153 13.87 25.22 5.39
N PRO A 154 13.77 26.41 4.78
CA PRO A 154 14.79 27.47 4.87
C PRO A 154 14.97 28.03 6.30
N TRP A 155 16.20 28.40 6.66
CA TRP A 155 16.55 28.98 7.99
C TRP A 155 15.72 30.22 8.36
N SER A 156 15.27 30.98 7.36
CA SER A 156 14.44 32.18 7.54
C SER A 156 13.00 31.87 7.97
N THR A 157 12.56 30.61 7.91
CA THR A 157 11.15 30.23 8.11
C THR A 157 10.88 29.34 9.35
N ALA A 158 11.86 28.59 9.87
CA ALA A 158 11.65 27.78 11.09
C ALA A 158 12.94 27.53 11.93
N PRO A 159 13.42 28.53 12.70
CA PRO A 159 14.69 28.44 13.44
C PRO A 159 14.67 27.44 14.61
N LEU A 160 13.53 27.30 15.32
CA LEU A 160 13.39 26.39 16.46
C LEU A 160 13.40 24.91 16.04
N SER A 161 12.78 24.57 14.91
CA SER A 161 12.73 23.22 14.36
C SER A 161 14.11 22.71 13.92
N ARG A 162 14.96 23.61 13.37
CA ARG A 162 16.35 23.28 13.06
C ARG A 162 17.21 23.12 14.31
N ALA A 163 17.00 23.93 15.34
CA ALA A 163 17.73 23.81 16.60
C ALA A 163 17.47 22.45 17.29
N ALA A 164 16.22 21.99 17.31
CA ALA A 164 15.87 20.66 17.82
C ALA A 164 16.48 19.52 16.97
N ALA A 165 16.48 19.66 15.63
CA ALA A 165 17.13 18.70 14.73
C ALA A 165 18.65 18.63 14.92
N ILE A 166 19.32 19.76 15.17
CA ILE A 166 20.77 19.83 15.39
C ILE A 166 21.18 19.12 16.69
N SER A 167 20.44 19.32 17.78
CA SER A 167 20.72 18.67 19.07
C SER A 167 20.57 17.14 19.02
N LEU A 168 19.66 16.63 18.17
CA LEU A 168 19.39 15.19 18.03
C LEU A 168 20.27 14.50 16.98
N THR A 169 20.76 15.22 15.96
CA THR A 169 21.70 14.67 14.96
C THR A 169 23.07 14.34 15.58
N SER A 170 23.46 15.06 16.64
CA SER A 170 24.69 14.81 17.39
C SER A 170 24.73 13.46 18.13
N ILE A 171 23.59 12.76 18.22
CA ILE A 171 23.49 11.41 18.81
C ILE A 171 23.63 10.33 17.73
N GLY A 172 23.27 10.61 16.48
CA GLY A 172 23.30 9.65 15.36
C GLY A 172 24.70 9.42 14.76
N SER A 173 25.63 10.37 14.92
CA SER A 173 27.02 10.24 14.44
C SER A 173 27.86 9.26 15.26
N LEU A 174 27.34 8.77 16.40
CA LEU A 174 28.04 7.87 17.33
C LEU A 174 27.90 6.36 16.98
N LEU A 175 27.09 5.98 15.98
CA LEU A 175 26.74 4.57 15.70
C LEU A 175 27.22 4.04 14.33
N GLY A 176 28.29 4.59 13.77
CA GLY A 176 28.78 4.22 12.44
C GLY A 176 29.13 2.74 12.24
N LYS A 177 29.01 2.24 11.00
CA LYS A 177 30.13 1.91 10.08
C LYS A 177 29.62 1.08 8.90
N VAL A 178 29.93 1.55 7.68
CA VAL A 178 29.88 0.73 6.45
C VAL A 178 31.14 -0.14 6.42
N PRO A 179 31.04 -1.48 6.24
CA PRO A 179 32.19 -2.38 6.14
C PRO A 179 33.19 -1.95 5.07
N GLU A 180 34.49 -2.21 5.30
CA GLU A 180 35.58 -1.75 4.44
C GLU A 180 35.53 -2.39 3.03
N GLU A 181 35.00 -3.61 2.93
CA GLU A 181 34.79 -4.35 1.67
C GLU A 181 33.70 -3.72 0.77
N VAL A 182 32.67 -3.12 1.38
CA VAL A 182 31.58 -2.41 0.70
C VAL A 182 32.07 -1.05 0.17
N ARG A 183 33.04 -0.43 0.85
CA ARG A 183 33.61 0.87 0.46
C ARG A 183 34.43 0.80 -0.83
N ALA A 184 35.05 -0.34 -1.13
CA ALA A 184 35.81 -0.57 -2.36
C ALA A 184 34.91 -0.74 -3.60
N HIS A 185 33.72 -1.34 -3.44
CA HIS A 185 32.74 -1.58 -4.53
C HIS A 185 31.79 -0.39 -4.75
N LEU A 186 31.76 0.58 -3.84
CA LEU A 186 31.07 1.87 -3.98
C LEU A 186 31.91 2.93 -4.71
N SER A 187 33.09 2.57 -5.21
CA SER A 187 33.86 3.41 -6.12
C SER A 187 33.22 3.41 -7.53
N TYR A 188 33.35 4.51 -8.27
CA TYR A 188 32.70 4.76 -9.56
C TYR A 188 33.24 3.80 -10.65
N GLY A 189 32.75 2.55 -10.66
CA GLY A 189 33.06 1.53 -11.67
C GLY A 189 31.91 1.27 -12.66
N PRO A 190 32.07 0.34 -13.62
CA PRO A 190 30.99 -0.06 -14.54
C PRO A 190 29.74 -0.58 -13.81
N PHE A 191 28.56 -0.30 -14.36
CA PHE A 191 27.26 -0.75 -13.88
C PHE A 191 27.12 -2.27 -13.87
N ARG A 192 27.80 -2.94 -14.79
CA ARG A 192 27.96 -4.40 -14.78
C ARG A 192 28.53 -4.90 -13.45
N ASN A 193 29.57 -4.27 -12.91
CA ASN A 193 30.21 -4.70 -11.66
C ASN A 193 29.29 -4.51 -10.47
N PHE A 194 28.48 -3.45 -10.50
CA PHE A 194 27.41 -3.25 -9.54
C PHE A 194 26.38 -4.39 -9.62
N CYS A 195 25.94 -4.78 -10.81
CA CYS A 195 25.01 -5.90 -10.98
C CYS A 195 25.62 -7.23 -10.50
N LEU A 196 26.90 -7.51 -10.82
CA LEU A 196 27.59 -8.73 -10.35
C LEU A 196 27.69 -8.82 -8.83
N PHE A 197 28.02 -7.71 -8.16
CA PHE A 197 28.02 -7.63 -6.70
C PHE A 197 26.63 -7.97 -6.13
N ASN A 198 25.58 -7.43 -6.76
CA ASN A 198 24.21 -7.70 -6.36
C ASN A 198 23.82 -9.17 -6.53
N VAL A 199 24.22 -9.83 -7.63
CA VAL A 199 23.96 -11.27 -7.80
C VAL A 199 24.48 -12.09 -6.63
N ASP A 200 25.68 -11.77 -6.12
CA ASP A 200 26.22 -12.45 -4.94
C ASP A 200 25.48 -12.07 -3.65
N ALA A 201 25.10 -10.80 -3.49
CA ALA A 201 24.32 -10.32 -2.34
C ALA A 201 22.95 -11.04 -2.27
N GLU A 202 22.19 -11.05 -3.36
CA GLU A 202 20.89 -11.72 -3.46
C GLU A 202 20.99 -13.22 -3.16
N LYS A 203 22.00 -13.91 -3.68
CA LYS A 203 22.23 -15.33 -3.37
C LYS A 203 22.55 -15.58 -1.89
N THR A 204 23.21 -14.65 -1.22
CA THR A 204 23.44 -14.77 0.22
C THR A 204 22.18 -14.50 1.04
N ALA A 205 21.33 -13.56 0.60
CA ALA A 205 20.01 -13.34 1.20
C ALA A 205 19.14 -14.60 1.03
N TRP A 206 19.10 -15.17 -0.18
CA TRP A 206 18.43 -16.42 -0.51
C TRP A 206 18.80 -17.56 0.46
N LEU A 207 20.10 -17.79 0.69
CA LEU A 207 20.58 -18.81 1.64
C LEU A 207 20.09 -18.54 3.07
N CYS A 208 20.11 -17.28 3.50
CA CYS A 208 19.66 -16.88 4.83
C CYS A 208 18.15 -17.17 5.00
N TRP A 209 17.33 -16.78 4.01
CA TRP A 209 15.89 -17.01 4.00
C TRP A 209 15.52 -18.49 3.91
N SER A 210 16.22 -19.27 3.09
CA SER A 210 16.04 -20.72 3.01
C SER A 210 16.30 -21.38 4.37
N ARG A 211 17.39 -20.99 5.05
CA ARG A 211 17.70 -21.48 6.39
C ARG A 211 16.66 -21.06 7.42
N MET A 212 16.18 -19.81 7.38
CA MET A 212 15.09 -19.36 8.25
C MET A 212 13.83 -20.19 8.06
N ALA A 213 13.46 -20.51 6.82
CA ALA A 213 12.31 -21.37 6.53
C ALA A 213 12.47 -22.80 7.07
N GLU A 214 13.66 -23.39 6.93
CA GLU A 214 13.98 -24.71 7.50
C GLU A 214 13.90 -24.73 9.03
N VAL A 215 14.51 -23.74 9.69
CA VAL A 215 14.52 -23.64 11.15
C VAL A 215 13.09 -23.40 11.66
N ALA A 216 12.36 -22.49 11.02
CA ALA A 216 10.97 -22.16 11.37
C ALA A 216 10.03 -23.36 11.27
N ALA A 217 10.20 -24.23 10.27
CA ALA A 217 9.38 -25.44 10.12
C ALA A 217 9.49 -26.40 11.33
N ASN A 218 10.57 -26.31 12.10
CA ASN A 218 10.80 -27.13 13.29
C ASN A 218 10.37 -26.45 14.60
N ILE A 219 9.70 -25.30 14.54
CA ILE A 219 9.23 -24.56 15.72
C ILE A 219 7.69 -24.55 15.73
N PRO A 220 7.04 -25.44 16.50
CA PRO A 220 5.57 -25.59 16.50
C PRO A 220 4.78 -24.34 16.94
N ALA A 221 5.43 -23.42 17.65
CA ALA A 221 4.80 -22.23 18.23
C ALA A 221 4.75 -21.01 17.28
N LEU A 222 5.24 -21.14 16.04
CA LEU A 222 5.24 -20.04 15.08
C LEU A 222 3.86 -19.81 14.45
N PRO A 223 3.56 -18.57 14.03
CA PRO A 223 2.39 -18.30 13.21
C PRO A 223 2.34 -19.20 11.95
N PRO A 224 1.14 -19.66 11.54
CA PRO A 224 1.00 -20.68 10.49
C PRO A 224 1.58 -20.25 9.12
N ASN A 225 1.61 -18.96 8.83
CA ASN A 225 2.11 -18.43 7.56
C ASN A 225 3.62 -18.10 7.57
N THR A 226 4.31 -18.23 8.71
CA THR A 226 5.71 -17.78 8.82
C THR A 226 6.63 -18.50 7.84
N VAL A 227 6.49 -19.82 7.70
CA VAL A 227 7.30 -20.60 6.75
C VAL A 227 6.99 -20.22 5.31
N SER A 228 5.71 -20.05 4.96
CA SER A 228 5.33 -19.67 3.59
C SER A 228 5.82 -18.28 3.22
N GLU A 229 5.85 -17.33 4.16
CA GLU A 229 6.41 -16.00 3.90
C GLU A 229 7.92 -16.05 3.73
N PHE A 230 8.66 -16.82 4.53
CA PHE A 230 10.11 -16.98 4.32
C PHE A 230 10.43 -17.63 2.97
N ARG A 231 9.64 -18.62 2.55
CA ARG A 231 9.76 -19.22 1.20
C ARG A 231 9.38 -18.26 0.08
N ARG A 232 8.48 -17.30 0.36
CA ARG A 232 8.12 -16.26 -0.60
C ARG A 232 9.28 -15.31 -0.81
N VAL A 233 9.87 -14.80 0.26
CA VAL A 233 11.04 -13.92 0.20
C VAL A 233 12.21 -14.64 -0.47
N GLU A 234 12.47 -15.90 -0.14
CA GLU A 234 13.45 -16.73 -0.86
C GLU A 234 13.21 -16.73 -2.38
N ALA A 235 11.96 -16.80 -2.83
CA ALA A 235 11.64 -16.72 -4.25
C ALA A 235 11.78 -15.30 -4.84
N ASP A 236 11.60 -14.25 -4.03
CA ASP A 236 11.89 -12.85 -4.42
C ASP A 236 13.40 -12.67 -4.66
N GLU A 237 14.27 -13.15 -3.76
CA GLU A 237 15.73 -13.03 -3.93
C GLU A 237 16.24 -13.76 -5.18
N ASP A 238 15.66 -14.91 -5.52
CA ASP A 238 16.01 -15.60 -6.76
C ASP A 238 15.64 -14.77 -8.00
N ARG A 239 14.47 -14.12 -7.99
CA ARG A 239 14.06 -13.21 -9.07
C ARG A 239 14.98 -12.00 -9.15
N HIS A 240 15.32 -11.38 -8.02
CA HIS A 240 16.26 -10.26 -7.96
C HIS A 240 17.62 -10.64 -8.55
N ALA A 241 18.17 -11.79 -8.11
CA ALA A 241 19.43 -12.31 -8.63
C ALA A 241 19.38 -12.51 -10.15
N ARG A 242 18.28 -13.04 -10.69
CA ARG A 242 18.09 -13.21 -12.14
C ARG A 242 18.02 -11.87 -12.89
N VAL A 243 17.34 -10.85 -12.35
CA VAL A 243 17.34 -9.50 -12.95
C VAL A 243 18.76 -8.95 -13.02
N PHE A 244 19.52 -8.99 -11.92
CA PHE A 244 20.91 -8.52 -11.93
C PHE A 244 21.83 -9.35 -12.84
N GLN A 245 21.59 -10.67 -12.97
CA GLN A 245 22.32 -11.51 -13.93
C GLN A 245 22.06 -11.06 -15.37
N ILE A 246 20.80 -10.80 -15.73
CA ILE A 246 20.43 -10.29 -17.07
C ILE A 246 21.14 -8.96 -17.34
N LEU A 247 21.06 -8.01 -16.40
CA LEU A 247 21.68 -6.69 -16.56
C LEU A 247 23.21 -6.75 -16.64
N SER A 248 23.85 -7.58 -15.82
CA SER A 248 25.31 -7.77 -15.86
C SER A 248 25.82 -8.47 -17.12
N ALA A 249 25.00 -9.30 -17.76
CA ALA A 249 25.34 -9.93 -19.03
C ALA A 249 25.13 -8.98 -20.22
N ALA A 250 24.19 -8.04 -20.09
CA ALA A 250 23.81 -7.15 -21.18
C ALA A 250 24.65 -5.88 -21.30
N LEU A 251 25.37 -5.48 -20.25
CA LEU A 251 26.17 -4.27 -20.21
C LEU A 251 27.67 -4.57 -20.30
N ASP A 252 28.42 -3.74 -21.03
CA ASP A 252 29.88 -3.82 -21.14
C ASP A 252 30.59 -2.94 -20.09
N GLU A 253 31.92 -2.84 -20.18
CA GLU A 253 32.75 -2.03 -19.27
C GLU A 253 32.53 -0.51 -19.43
N ASN A 254 31.86 -0.07 -20.50
CA ASN A 254 31.53 1.33 -20.78
C ASN A 254 30.06 1.65 -20.51
N ASP A 255 29.34 0.75 -19.83
CA ASP A 255 27.90 0.86 -19.57
C ASP A 255 27.04 0.93 -20.84
N SER A 256 27.54 0.41 -21.96
CA SER A 256 26.82 0.25 -23.22
C SER A 256 26.19 -1.14 -23.29
N LEU A 257 25.13 -1.29 -24.09
CA LEU A 257 24.63 -2.63 -24.42
C LEU A 257 25.65 -3.39 -25.26
N VAL A 258 25.88 -4.66 -24.93
CA VAL A 258 26.70 -5.54 -25.76
C VAL A 258 26.02 -5.78 -27.12
N PRO A 259 26.76 -6.05 -28.21
CA PRO A 259 26.19 -6.14 -29.57
C PRO A 259 25.11 -7.21 -29.78
N THR A 260 25.05 -8.20 -28.89
CA THR A 260 24.07 -9.30 -28.95
C THR A 260 22.75 -8.96 -28.24
N GLU A 261 22.65 -7.81 -27.59
CA GLU A 261 21.47 -7.40 -26.82
C GLU A 261 20.80 -6.18 -27.44
N SER A 262 19.47 -6.17 -27.38
CA SER A 262 18.60 -5.05 -27.72
C SER A 262 17.60 -4.77 -26.59
N ALA A 263 16.90 -3.64 -26.66
CA ALA A 263 15.81 -3.32 -25.75
C ALA A 263 14.74 -4.42 -25.72
N GLU A 264 14.35 -4.95 -26.88
CA GLU A 264 13.37 -6.02 -27.01
C GLU A 264 13.84 -7.31 -26.33
N SER A 265 15.12 -7.68 -26.53
CA SER A 265 15.69 -8.86 -25.89
C SER A 265 15.72 -8.74 -24.36
N LEU A 266 15.98 -7.54 -23.84
CA LEU A 266 15.94 -7.27 -22.39
C LEU A 266 14.52 -7.33 -21.85
N VAL A 267 13.54 -6.74 -22.56
CA VAL A 267 12.12 -6.82 -22.19
C VAL A 267 11.66 -8.28 -22.12
N GLN A 268 12.05 -9.11 -23.09
CA GLN A 268 11.73 -10.53 -23.07
C GLN A 268 12.36 -11.23 -21.84
N LYS A 269 13.67 -11.08 -21.63
CA LYS A 269 14.38 -11.76 -20.53
C LYS A 269 13.91 -11.33 -19.15
N ILE A 270 13.68 -10.02 -18.94
CA ILE A 270 13.17 -9.50 -17.67
C ILE A 270 11.70 -9.89 -17.49
N GLY A 271 10.90 -9.87 -18.56
CA GLY A 271 9.51 -10.33 -18.54
C GLY A 271 9.36 -11.80 -18.15
N GLU A 272 10.29 -12.67 -18.56
CA GLU A 272 10.37 -14.07 -18.14
C GLU A 272 10.69 -14.26 -16.64
N VAL A 273 11.31 -13.25 -15.99
CA VAL A 273 11.48 -13.22 -14.53
C VAL A 273 10.19 -12.77 -13.86
N GLY A 274 9.55 -11.73 -14.41
CA GLY A 274 8.23 -11.27 -14.01
C GLY A 274 7.83 -9.95 -14.69
N GLU A 275 6.60 -9.88 -15.20
CA GLU A 275 6.12 -8.69 -15.93
C GLU A 275 6.09 -7.40 -15.10
N PHE A 276 6.04 -7.50 -13.77
CA PHE A 276 6.03 -6.32 -12.91
C PHE A 276 7.36 -5.56 -12.95
N PHE A 277 8.49 -6.25 -13.21
CA PHE A 277 9.79 -5.62 -13.46
C PHE A 277 9.85 -4.87 -14.80
N LEU A 278 8.82 -4.98 -15.64
CA LEU A 278 8.70 -4.20 -16.86
C LEU A 278 7.86 -2.94 -16.63
N PRO A 279 8.27 -1.79 -17.23
CA PRO A 279 7.41 -0.62 -17.33
C PRO A 279 6.06 -0.99 -17.96
N ARG A 280 4.98 -0.31 -17.55
CA ARG A 280 3.61 -0.63 -18.01
C ARG A 280 3.51 -0.75 -19.54
N ARG A 281 4.16 0.16 -20.28
CA ARG A 281 4.13 0.18 -21.75
C ARG A 281 4.80 -1.04 -22.40
N MET A 282 5.70 -1.70 -21.68
CA MET A 282 6.48 -2.86 -22.13
C MET A 282 5.90 -4.22 -21.70
N ARG A 283 4.86 -4.23 -20.85
CA ARG A 283 4.17 -5.46 -20.41
C ARG A 283 3.33 -6.05 -21.54
N SER A 284 3.25 -7.38 -21.62
CA SER A 284 2.44 -8.05 -22.64
C SER A 284 0.97 -7.58 -22.55
N GLN A 285 0.31 -7.50 -23.71
CA GLN A 285 -1.09 -7.04 -23.80
C GLN A 285 -2.09 -8.12 -23.39
N SER A 286 -1.70 -9.08 -22.54
CA SER A 286 -2.60 -10.16 -22.18
C SER A 286 -3.83 -9.61 -21.42
N ILE A 287 -4.95 -10.25 -21.72
CA ILE A 287 -6.33 -9.82 -21.44
C ILE A 287 -6.50 -9.45 -19.95
N GLY A 288 -7.00 -8.24 -19.68
CA GLY A 288 -7.32 -7.77 -18.32
C GLY A 288 -6.29 -6.85 -17.68
N ARG A 289 -5.66 -5.93 -18.43
CA ARG A 289 -4.83 -4.86 -17.86
C ARG A 289 -5.58 -4.20 -16.70
N ASN A 290 -4.91 -4.12 -15.54
CA ASN A 290 -5.36 -3.36 -14.41
C ASN A 290 -5.76 -1.93 -14.88
N PRO A 291 -6.99 -1.46 -14.61
CA PRO A 291 -7.45 -0.16 -15.09
C PRO A 291 -6.65 0.99 -14.49
N LEU A 292 -6.03 0.80 -13.31
CA LEU A 292 -5.19 1.82 -12.70
C LEU A 292 -3.93 2.08 -13.55
N GLY A 293 -3.52 3.35 -13.61
CA GLY A 293 -2.32 3.80 -14.32
C GLY A 293 -2.46 3.76 -15.84
N SER A 294 -3.68 3.59 -16.37
CA SER A 294 -3.97 3.65 -17.80
C SER A 294 -4.25 5.06 -18.31
N GLY A 295 -4.62 5.97 -17.42
CA GLY A 295 -5.05 7.32 -17.76
C GLY A 295 -6.45 7.34 -18.36
N GLY A 296 -6.63 8.17 -19.39
CA GLY A 296 -7.90 8.37 -20.07
C GLY A 296 -8.72 9.52 -19.49
N GLN A 297 -10.02 9.48 -19.73
CA GLN A 297 -10.94 10.55 -19.37
C GLN A 297 -11.29 10.55 -17.89
N VAL A 298 -11.16 11.71 -17.28
CA VAL A 298 -11.61 12.02 -15.91
C VAL A 298 -12.64 13.13 -16.00
N TRP A 299 -13.86 12.85 -15.57
CA TRP A 299 -14.93 13.85 -15.53
C TRP A 299 -14.85 14.62 -14.22
N SER A 300 -14.77 15.94 -14.32
CA SER A 300 -14.78 16.88 -13.19
C SER A 300 -15.96 17.84 -13.35
N ILE A 301 -17.05 17.57 -12.63
CA ILE A 301 -18.28 18.37 -12.74
C ILE A 301 -18.38 19.35 -11.58
N GLU A 302 -18.59 20.62 -11.91
CA GLU A 302 -18.85 21.70 -10.95
C GLU A 302 -20.32 22.11 -11.01
N GLY A 303 -20.98 22.11 -9.85
CA GLY A 303 -22.33 22.65 -9.69
C GLY A 303 -22.31 24.10 -9.20
N LYS A 304 -23.45 24.79 -9.35
CA LYS A 304 -23.57 26.21 -8.94
C LYS A 304 -23.99 26.38 -7.49
N ASN A 305 -24.74 25.41 -6.95
CA ASN A 305 -25.29 25.46 -5.60
C ASN A 305 -25.66 24.06 -5.09
N ALA A 306 -26.05 23.97 -3.82
CA ALA A 306 -26.42 22.71 -3.17
C ALA A 306 -27.63 22.00 -3.82
N ALA A 307 -28.58 22.74 -4.41
CA ALA A 307 -29.79 22.16 -4.99
C ALA A 307 -29.53 21.36 -6.28
N GLU A 308 -28.44 21.69 -6.99
CA GLU A 308 -28.01 20.97 -8.20
C GLU A 308 -27.32 19.62 -7.90
N LYS A 309 -27.11 19.24 -6.63
CA LYS A 309 -26.32 18.06 -6.22
C LYS A 309 -26.73 16.78 -6.96
N LEU A 310 -28.01 16.42 -6.94
CA LEU A 310 -28.49 15.16 -7.53
C LEU A 310 -28.50 15.20 -9.06
N SER A 311 -28.84 16.34 -9.67
CA SER A 311 -28.85 16.47 -11.14
C SER A 311 -27.43 16.44 -11.71
N GLN A 312 -26.47 17.10 -11.06
CA GLN A 312 -25.06 17.06 -11.45
C GLN A 312 -24.45 15.68 -11.22
N PHE A 313 -24.83 14.99 -10.14
CA PHE A 313 -24.39 13.62 -9.92
C PHE A 313 -24.93 12.67 -10.99
N ARG A 314 -26.22 12.76 -11.35
CA ARG A 314 -26.77 11.94 -12.45
C ARG A 314 -26.06 12.23 -13.77
N LYS A 315 -25.82 13.50 -14.08
CA LYS A 315 -25.03 13.91 -15.25
C LYS A 315 -23.63 13.31 -15.24
N LEU A 316 -22.95 13.28 -14.09
CA LEU A 316 -21.63 12.65 -13.94
C LEU A 316 -21.65 11.16 -14.30
N LEU A 317 -22.69 10.42 -13.86
CA LEU A 317 -22.81 8.99 -14.15
C LEU A 317 -23.05 8.73 -15.64
N ASP A 318 -23.87 9.57 -16.28
CA ASP A 318 -24.16 9.51 -17.71
C ASP A 318 -22.94 9.88 -18.56
N ASP A 319 -22.34 11.05 -18.30
CA ASP A 319 -21.16 11.53 -19.02
C ASP A 319 -19.95 10.60 -18.81
N GLY A 320 -19.77 10.08 -17.59
CA GLY A 320 -18.74 9.09 -17.24
C GLY A 320 -18.98 7.69 -17.81
N GLN A 321 -20.10 7.51 -18.52
CA GLN A 321 -20.47 6.28 -19.24
C GLN A 321 -20.56 5.06 -18.34
N LEU A 322 -21.01 5.22 -17.09
CA LEU A 322 -21.07 4.12 -16.12
C LEU A 322 -21.92 2.95 -16.64
N ALA A 323 -23.11 3.24 -17.19
CA ALA A 323 -23.99 2.21 -17.74
C ALA A 323 -23.35 1.43 -18.90
N SER A 324 -22.65 2.12 -19.81
CA SER A 324 -21.94 1.49 -20.93
C SER A 324 -20.82 0.56 -20.44
N ARG A 325 -20.06 0.98 -19.43
CA ARG A 325 -18.98 0.17 -18.84
C ARG A 325 -19.51 -1.10 -18.19
N ILE A 326 -20.66 -1.03 -17.51
CA ILE A 326 -21.30 -2.20 -16.94
C ILE A 326 -21.77 -3.15 -18.04
N ARG A 327 -22.32 -2.65 -19.16
CA ARG A 327 -22.69 -3.48 -20.31
C ARG A 327 -21.49 -4.18 -20.94
N ILE A 328 -20.39 -3.46 -21.16
CA ILE A 328 -19.12 -4.04 -21.63
C ILE A 328 -18.67 -5.16 -20.68
N ARG A 329 -18.76 -4.94 -19.37
CA ARG A 329 -18.41 -5.98 -18.38
C ARG A 329 -19.35 -7.18 -18.43
N SER A 330 -20.64 -6.95 -18.65
CA SER A 330 -21.65 -8.00 -18.89
C SER A 330 -21.24 -8.89 -20.07
N GLU A 331 -20.91 -8.27 -21.19
CA GLU A 331 -20.48 -8.96 -22.42
C GLU A 331 -19.19 -9.74 -22.21
N GLN A 332 -18.17 -9.11 -21.61
CA GLN A 332 -16.87 -9.75 -21.34
C GLN A 332 -16.96 -10.94 -20.37
N SER A 333 -17.87 -10.88 -19.40
CA SER A 333 -18.05 -11.95 -18.41
C SER A 333 -19.05 -13.03 -18.85
N GLY A 334 -19.80 -12.80 -19.93
CA GLY A 334 -20.88 -13.68 -20.37
C GLY A 334 -22.10 -13.71 -19.43
N LYS A 335 -22.14 -12.83 -18.42
CA LYS A 335 -23.27 -12.72 -17.47
C LYS A 335 -24.26 -11.68 -17.97
N SER A 336 -25.55 -11.91 -17.72
CA SER A 336 -26.56 -10.88 -17.93
C SER A 336 -26.44 -9.77 -16.88
N LEU A 337 -26.91 -8.56 -17.21
CA LEU A 337 -26.88 -7.41 -16.28
C LEU A 337 -27.54 -7.73 -14.93
N GLN A 338 -28.61 -8.51 -14.94
CA GLN A 338 -29.34 -8.92 -13.73
C GLN A 338 -28.52 -9.84 -12.82
N ASN A 339 -27.58 -10.61 -13.39
CA ASN A 339 -26.74 -11.56 -12.68
C ASN A 339 -25.34 -11.03 -12.39
N LEU A 340 -25.01 -9.80 -12.82
CA LEU A 340 -23.76 -9.15 -12.45
C LEU A 340 -23.78 -8.78 -10.97
N LYS A 341 -22.74 -9.21 -10.24
CA LYS A 341 -22.49 -8.79 -8.86
C LYS A 341 -21.80 -7.43 -8.87
N ILE A 342 -22.46 -6.38 -8.39
CA ILE A 342 -21.89 -5.05 -8.26
C ILE A 342 -21.54 -4.78 -6.81
N ALA A 343 -20.28 -4.42 -6.53
CA ALA A 343 -19.85 -3.95 -5.23
C ALA A 343 -19.54 -2.44 -5.26
N ILE A 344 -20.16 -1.69 -4.37
CA ILE A 344 -19.91 -0.27 -4.13
C ILE A 344 -19.22 -0.15 -2.78
N LYS A 345 -18.01 0.41 -2.79
CA LYS A 345 -17.24 0.72 -1.58
C LYS A 345 -17.33 2.22 -1.28
N PRO A 346 -18.30 2.68 -0.47
CA PRO A 346 -18.28 4.04 0.05
C PRO A 346 -17.26 4.18 1.20
N THR A 347 -17.16 5.38 1.77
CA THR A 347 -16.54 5.62 3.08
C THR A 347 -17.59 6.10 4.05
N PHE A 348 -17.83 5.40 5.15
CA PHE A 348 -18.68 5.91 6.23
C PHE A 348 -18.27 5.42 7.62
N MET A 349 -17.40 4.41 7.74
CA MET A 349 -17.04 3.85 9.04
C MET A 349 -16.18 4.78 9.89
N LEU A 350 -15.57 5.83 9.35
CA LEU A 350 -14.94 6.88 10.16
C LEU A 350 -15.95 7.90 10.72
N GLY A 351 -17.21 7.88 10.24
CA GLY A 351 -18.27 8.73 10.75
C GLY A 351 -18.48 8.54 12.25
N TYR A 352 -18.49 9.64 13.00
CA TYR A 352 -18.52 9.63 14.46
C TYR A 352 -19.69 10.42 15.08
N ASP A 353 -20.29 11.35 14.34
CA ASP A 353 -21.40 12.18 14.80
C ASP A 353 -22.22 12.69 13.60
N ARG A 354 -23.55 12.68 13.68
CA ARG A 354 -24.46 13.16 12.61
C ARG A 354 -24.27 14.61 12.23
N ARG A 355 -23.70 15.44 13.12
CA ARG A 355 -23.42 16.85 12.85
C ARG A 355 -22.19 17.05 11.97
N ASP A 356 -21.35 16.04 11.82
CA ASP A 356 -20.20 16.04 10.92
C ASP A 356 -20.31 14.94 9.86
N THR A 357 -20.80 15.32 8.68
CA THR A 357 -20.92 14.45 7.51
C THR A 357 -19.74 14.59 6.54
N SER A 358 -18.71 15.36 6.91
CA SER A 358 -17.61 15.70 5.99
C SER A 358 -16.71 14.52 5.61
N ILE A 359 -16.75 13.44 6.40
CA ILE A 359 -15.92 12.24 6.25
C ILE A 359 -16.67 11.02 5.71
N ILE A 360 -17.97 11.15 5.47
CA ILE A 360 -18.80 10.09 4.91
C ILE A 360 -19.22 10.42 3.48
N THR A 361 -19.33 9.41 2.63
CA THR A 361 -20.03 9.52 1.34
C THR A 361 -21.48 9.89 1.62
N ASP A 362 -21.99 10.91 0.92
CA ASP A 362 -23.37 11.39 1.12
C ASP A 362 -24.40 10.27 0.86
N PRO A 363 -25.26 9.93 1.85
CA PRO A 363 -26.27 8.88 1.70
C PRO A 363 -27.23 9.09 0.51
N GLU A 364 -27.57 10.34 0.18
CA GLU A 364 -28.45 10.64 -0.96
C GLU A 364 -27.78 10.29 -2.29
N LEU A 365 -26.47 10.49 -2.40
CA LEU A 365 -25.71 10.14 -3.59
C LEU A 365 -25.57 8.63 -3.73
N LEU A 366 -25.41 7.92 -2.62
CA LEU A 366 -25.35 6.46 -2.62
C LEU A 366 -26.70 5.84 -3.04
N GLU A 367 -27.81 6.38 -2.54
CA GLU A 367 -29.16 5.98 -2.99
C GLU A 367 -29.39 6.29 -4.46
N ALA A 368 -28.96 7.47 -4.94
CA ALA A 368 -29.04 7.84 -6.34
C ALA A 368 -28.22 6.91 -7.25
N LEU A 369 -27.01 6.54 -6.83
CA LEU A 369 -26.17 5.58 -7.54
C LEU A 369 -26.84 4.20 -7.62
N ALA A 370 -27.38 3.70 -6.50
CA ALA A 370 -28.09 2.43 -6.49
C ALA A 370 -29.35 2.46 -7.38
N GLY A 371 -30.09 3.57 -7.37
CA GLY A 371 -31.20 3.83 -8.30
C GLY A 371 -30.76 3.77 -9.76
N TYR A 372 -29.68 4.46 -10.10
CA TYR A 372 -29.10 4.46 -11.45
C TYR A 372 -28.72 3.05 -11.92
N LEU A 373 -28.08 2.25 -11.07
CA LEU A 373 -27.69 0.88 -11.39
C LEU A 373 -28.91 -0.04 -11.59
N ARG A 374 -29.99 0.15 -10.80
CA ARG A 374 -31.27 -0.56 -10.97
C ARG A 374 -31.93 -0.19 -12.30
N GLU A 375 -31.97 1.10 -12.64
CA GLU A 375 -32.46 1.59 -13.94
C GLU A 375 -31.65 1.01 -15.11
N ALA A 376 -30.34 0.80 -14.93
CA ALA A 376 -29.49 0.13 -15.88
C ALA A 376 -29.71 -1.40 -15.97
N GLY A 377 -30.55 -1.99 -15.10
CA GLY A 377 -30.92 -3.40 -15.12
C GLY A 377 -30.12 -4.31 -14.19
N CYS A 378 -29.32 -3.75 -13.27
CA CYS A 378 -28.50 -4.50 -12.33
C CYS A 378 -29.28 -4.85 -11.06
N ASN A 379 -29.23 -6.11 -10.61
CA ASN A 379 -30.05 -6.57 -9.48
C ASN A 379 -29.26 -6.93 -8.20
N ASP A 380 -28.05 -7.48 -8.31
CA ASP A 380 -27.20 -7.77 -7.16
C ASP A 380 -26.25 -6.59 -6.92
N ILE A 381 -26.72 -5.63 -6.13
CA ILE A 381 -25.95 -4.45 -5.73
C ILE A 381 -25.62 -4.56 -4.25
N ALA A 382 -24.34 -4.59 -3.93
CA ALA A 382 -23.82 -4.61 -2.56
C ALA A 382 -23.15 -3.28 -2.23
N VAL A 383 -23.53 -2.70 -1.10
CA VAL A 383 -22.76 -1.64 -0.44
C VAL A 383 -21.92 -2.31 0.64
N ILE A 384 -20.60 -2.29 0.45
CA ILE A 384 -19.65 -2.98 1.33
C ILE A 384 -18.77 -1.97 2.06
N GLU A 385 -18.60 -2.19 3.36
CA GLU A 385 -17.57 -1.54 4.17
C GLU A 385 -17.03 -2.55 5.19
N ALA A 386 -15.91 -2.24 5.82
CA ALA A 386 -15.30 -3.01 6.88
C ALA A 386 -15.05 -2.13 8.11
N ARG A 387 -15.01 -2.76 9.28
CA ARG A 387 -14.78 -2.07 10.55
C ARG A 387 -13.39 -1.46 10.58
N ASN A 388 -13.30 -0.29 11.20
CA ASN A 388 -12.04 0.38 11.46
C ASN A 388 -11.72 0.38 12.95
N ILE A 389 -10.59 1.01 13.29
CA ILE A 389 -10.04 1.04 14.65
C ILE A 389 -10.98 1.58 15.73
N TYR A 390 -12.04 2.34 15.40
CA TYR A 390 -12.96 2.87 16.41
C TYR A 390 -13.77 1.76 17.10
N ASP A 391 -13.89 0.58 16.48
CA ASP A 391 -14.53 -0.60 17.09
C ASP A 391 -13.77 -1.14 18.31
N GLN A 392 -12.49 -0.78 18.48
CA GLN A 392 -11.69 -1.14 19.66
C GLN A 392 -11.96 -0.23 20.86
N PHE A 393 -12.61 0.92 20.65
CA PHE A 393 -12.81 1.94 21.67
C PHE A 393 -14.28 2.19 22.00
N PHE A 394 -15.19 1.95 21.06
CA PHE A 394 -16.62 2.21 21.20
C PHE A 394 -17.47 1.02 20.78
N HIS A 395 -18.55 0.77 21.52
CA HIS A 395 -19.61 -0.14 21.11
C HIS A 395 -20.44 0.47 19.96
N GLY A 396 -21.29 -0.34 19.33
CA GLY A 396 -22.19 0.15 18.27
C GLY A 396 -21.48 0.41 16.94
N ARG A 397 -20.28 -0.14 16.73
CA ARG A 397 -19.40 0.16 15.57
C ARG A 397 -19.38 -0.96 14.52
N THR A 398 -20.37 -1.85 14.51
CA THR A 398 -20.53 -2.77 13.36
C THR A 398 -20.93 -1.97 12.12
N VAL A 399 -20.67 -2.51 10.93
CA VAL A 399 -20.99 -1.82 9.67
C VAL A 399 -22.49 -1.49 9.58
N ARG A 400 -23.34 -2.43 10.04
CA ARG A 400 -24.79 -2.25 10.08
C ARG A 400 -25.23 -1.12 11.00
N GLU A 401 -24.67 -1.03 12.21
CA GLU A 401 -25.04 0.01 13.19
C GLU A 401 -24.65 1.40 12.69
N VAL A 402 -23.42 1.56 12.17
CA VAL A 402 -22.95 2.84 11.64
C VAL A 402 -23.75 3.25 10.39
N ALA A 403 -24.03 2.31 9.48
CA ALA A 403 -24.88 2.59 8.32
C ALA A 403 -26.30 3.00 8.74
N SER A 404 -26.90 2.33 9.72
CA SER A 404 -28.21 2.72 10.27
C SER A 404 -28.16 4.11 10.89
N TYR A 405 -27.08 4.45 11.60
CA TYR A 405 -26.91 5.76 12.23
C TYR A 405 -26.85 6.87 11.18
N PHE A 406 -26.18 6.67 10.05
CA PHE A 406 -26.08 7.69 8.98
C PHE A 406 -27.15 7.58 7.89
N GLY A 407 -28.12 6.67 8.01
CA GLY A 407 -29.20 6.53 7.02
C GLY A 407 -28.76 5.87 5.71
N ILE A 408 -27.77 4.98 5.75
CA ILE A 408 -27.20 4.22 4.62
C ILE A 408 -27.87 2.83 4.50
N LEU A 409 -29.16 2.76 4.81
CA LEU A 409 -29.97 1.56 4.63
C LEU A 409 -30.97 1.80 3.51
N SER A 410 -31.07 0.85 2.57
CA SER A 410 -31.94 0.95 1.41
C SER A 410 -32.46 -0.43 1.00
N SER A 411 -33.61 -0.48 0.35
CA SER A 411 -34.11 -1.69 -0.32
C SER A 411 -33.44 -1.94 -1.68
N ARG A 412 -32.67 -0.97 -2.21
CA ARG A 412 -32.04 -1.07 -3.54
C ARG A 412 -30.72 -1.83 -3.54
N TYR A 413 -30.08 -1.96 -2.38
CA TYR A 413 -28.81 -2.66 -2.21
C TYR A 413 -28.80 -3.47 -0.91
N ARG A 414 -27.95 -4.49 -0.86
CA ARG A 414 -27.62 -5.18 0.39
C ARG A 414 -26.43 -4.50 1.05
N LEU A 415 -26.51 -4.27 2.36
CA LEU A 415 -25.36 -3.81 3.15
C LEU A 415 -24.53 -5.02 3.59
N VAL A 416 -23.21 -4.94 3.42
CA VAL A 416 -22.26 -6.01 3.71
C VAL A 416 -21.17 -5.53 4.67
N ASP A 417 -20.95 -6.28 5.76
CA ASP A 417 -19.80 -6.10 6.65
C ASP A 417 -18.63 -6.96 6.13
N GLY A 418 -17.72 -6.34 5.38
CA GLY A 418 -16.53 -6.98 4.83
C GLY A 418 -15.58 -7.54 5.89
N SER A 419 -15.67 -7.10 7.14
CA SER A 419 -14.90 -7.69 8.24
C SER A 419 -15.43 -9.06 8.68
N GLU A 420 -16.71 -9.36 8.44
CA GLU A 420 -17.33 -10.65 8.82
C GLU A 420 -17.21 -11.73 7.73
N GLU A 421 -16.96 -11.34 6.48
CA GLU A 421 -16.87 -12.25 5.33
C GLU A 421 -15.46 -12.32 4.71
N GLN A 422 -14.42 -12.12 5.53
CA GLN A 422 -13.04 -12.32 5.11
C GLN A 422 -12.81 -13.77 4.69
N VAL A 423 -12.25 -13.97 3.49
CA VAL A 423 -11.83 -15.27 2.98
C VAL A 423 -10.32 -15.32 2.79
N PRO A 424 -9.67 -16.48 3.02
CA PRO A 424 -8.24 -16.63 2.74
C PRO A 424 -7.92 -16.29 1.29
N HIS A 425 -6.83 -15.55 1.09
CA HIS A 425 -6.33 -15.18 -0.23
C HIS A 425 -4.81 -15.03 -0.20
N SER A 426 -4.14 -15.62 -1.19
CA SER A 426 -2.71 -15.46 -1.39
C SER A 426 -2.52 -14.48 -2.54
N TYR A 427 -1.98 -13.31 -2.23
CA TYR A 427 -1.76 -12.29 -3.23
C TYR A 427 -0.56 -12.64 -4.10
N PHE A 428 -0.64 -12.35 -5.40
CA PHE A 428 0.41 -12.56 -6.39
C PHE A 428 1.69 -11.82 -6.02
N ARG A 429 1.56 -10.60 -5.48
CA ARG A 429 2.65 -9.76 -5.00
C ARG A 429 2.39 -9.25 -3.58
N GLY A 430 3.45 -8.85 -2.88
CA GLY A 430 3.41 -8.23 -1.54
C GLY A 430 3.40 -9.27 -0.43
N MET A 431 3.35 -8.84 0.83
CA MET A 431 3.51 -9.74 1.97
C MET A 431 2.58 -9.39 3.12
N ALA A 432 2.42 -10.35 4.05
CA ALA A 432 1.71 -10.16 5.32
C ALA A 432 0.24 -9.72 5.23
N GLN A 433 -0.41 -9.97 4.09
CA GLN A 433 -1.87 -9.87 3.93
C GLN A 433 -2.42 -11.18 3.36
N TYR A 434 -3.37 -11.79 4.07
CA TYR A 434 -3.77 -13.19 3.83
C TYR A 434 -5.26 -13.37 3.60
N SER A 435 -6.01 -12.28 3.51
CA SER A 435 -7.45 -12.32 3.33
C SER A 435 -7.96 -11.16 2.48
N VAL A 436 -9.21 -11.32 2.03
CA VAL A 436 -9.99 -10.28 1.36
C VAL A 436 -11.47 -10.52 1.63
N ALA A 437 -12.27 -9.45 1.67
CA ALA A 437 -13.71 -9.52 1.79
C ALA A 437 -14.30 -10.22 0.57
N ARG A 438 -15.11 -11.28 0.81
CA ARG A 438 -15.66 -12.13 -0.24
C ARG A 438 -16.45 -11.35 -1.30
N THR A 439 -17.33 -10.45 -0.88
CA THR A 439 -18.17 -9.67 -1.80
C THR A 439 -17.30 -8.76 -2.70
N TRP A 440 -16.20 -8.18 -2.18
CA TRP A 440 -15.28 -7.41 -3.02
C TRP A 440 -14.53 -8.32 -4.01
N LYS A 441 -13.98 -9.45 -3.54
CA LYS A 441 -13.29 -10.43 -4.38
C LYS A 441 -14.16 -10.95 -5.52
N GLU A 442 -15.39 -11.38 -5.22
CA GLU A 442 -16.30 -12.01 -6.17
C GLU A 442 -17.10 -11.03 -7.05
N ALA A 443 -16.99 -9.72 -6.82
CA ALA A 443 -17.71 -8.74 -7.61
C ALA A 443 -17.29 -8.77 -9.08
N ASP A 444 -18.27 -8.75 -9.97
CA ASP A 444 -18.06 -8.63 -11.41
C ASP A 444 -17.74 -7.19 -11.80
N PHE A 445 -18.33 -6.22 -11.08
CA PHE A 445 -18.08 -4.79 -11.25
C PHE A 445 -17.89 -4.13 -9.89
N ARG A 446 -16.86 -3.28 -9.77
CA ARG A 446 -16.43 -2.67 -8.50
C ARG A 446 -16.39 -1.16 -8.64
N ILE A 447 -17.02 -0.44 -7.71
CA ILE A 447 -17.06 1.01 -7.68
C ILE A 447 -16.41 1.48 -6.38
N SER A 448 -15.31 2.24 -6.48
CA SER A 448 -14.76 2.96 -5.31
C SER A 448 -15.45 4.32 -5.24
N PHE A 449 -16.30 4.53 -4.23
CA PHE A 449 -17.04 5.78 -4.04
C PHE A 449 -16.48 6.56 -2.85
N GLY A 450 -15.36 7.23 -3.09
CA GLY A 450 -14.64 7.99 -2.08
C GLY A 450 -15.28 9.33 -1.72
N LYS A 451 -14.73 9.96 -0.69
CA LYS A 451 -15.05 11.31 -0.23
C LYS A 451 -13.77 12.15 -0.23
N ILE A 452 -13.85 13.40 -0.70
CA ILE A 452 -12.70 14.31 -0.64
C ILE A 452 -12.39 14.65 0.81
N ARG A 453 -11.19 14.26 1.24
CA ARG A 453 -10.65 14.65 2.55
C ARG A 453 -9.14 14.76 2.54
N SER A 454 -8.62 15.69 3.32
CA SER A 454 -7.18 15.81 3.59
C SER A 454 -6.70 14.71 4.54
N HIS A 455 -5.40 14.45 4.52
CA HIS A 455 -4.77 13.45 5.39
C HIS A 455 -3.39 13.93 5.84
N PRO A 456 -3.01 13.82 7.12
CA PRO A 456 -1.76 14.39 7.63
C PRO A 456 -0.48 13.79 7.00
N VAL A 457 -0.54 12.50 6.65
CA VAL A 457 0.58 11.79 5.98
C VAL A 457 0.43 11.81 4.46
N GLU A 458 -0.68 11.29 3.96
CA GLU A 458 -0.94 11.14 2.52
C GLU A 458 -1.26 12.44 1.79
N LEU A 459 -1.35 13.58 2.49
CA LEU A 459 -1.91 14.86 2.04
C LEU A 459 -3.42 14.81 1.74
N VAL A 460 -3.85 13.78 1.03
CA VAL A 460 -5.23 13.52 0.62
C VAL A 460 -5.58 12.05 0.78
N TYR A 461 -6.85 11.75 1.01
CA TYR A 461 -7.35 10.39 1.04
C TYR A 461 -8.58 10.29 0.15
N LEU A 462 -8.43 9.68 -1.02
CA LEU A 462 -9.39 9.73 -2.12
C LEU A 462 -9.81 8.29 -2.53
N THR A 463 -10.01 8.01 -3.81
CA THR A 463 -10.64 6.75 -4.29
C THR A 463 -9.69 5.54 -4.30
N VAL A 464 -8.38 5.74 -4.52
CA VAL A 464 -7.33 4.71 -4.45
C VAL A 464 -7.17 4.26 -3.00
N GLY A 465 -7.11 5.19 -2.06
CA GLY A 465 -7.04 4.88 -0.63
C GLY A 465 -8.31 4.18 -0.13
N ASN A 466 -9.48 4.56 -0.64
CA ASN A 466 -10.79 4.11 -0.14
C ASN A 466 -11.05 2.59 -0.16
N VAL A 467 -10.28 1.80 -0.94
CA VAL A 467 -10.35 0.33 -0.92
C VAL A 467 -9.68 -0.31 0.30
N GLU A 468 -8.99 0.49 1.12
CA GLU A 468 -8.50 0.08 2.42
C GLU A 468 -9.62 -0.63 3.21
N TRP A 469 -9.23 -1.56 4.09
CA TRP A 469 -10.10 -2.40 4.91
C TRP A 469 -10.85 -3.52 4.17
N MET A 470 -10.74 -3.61 2.85
CA MET A 470 -11.24 -4.79 2.11
C MET A 470 -10.34 -6.02 2.29
N GLY A 471 -9.07 -5.83 2.62
CA GLY A 471 -8.12 -6.90 2.99
C GLY A 471 -8.07 -7.15 4.49
N GLY A 472 -6.86 -7.29 5.03
CA GLY A 472 -6.63 -7.32 6.48
C GLY A 472 -7.03 -6.00 7.15
N ARG A 473 -7.15 -6.02 8.48
CA ARG A 473 -7.48 -4.79 9.23
C ARG A 473 -6.32 -3.79 9.12
N CYS A 474 -6.61 -2.52 8.90
CA CYS A 474 -5.55 -1.52 8.75
C CYS A 474 -4.69 -1.34 10.00
N ASP A 475 -5.20 -1.61 11.20
CA ASP A 475 -4.39 -1.54 12.42
C ASP A 475 -3.30 -2.62 12.49
N GLU A 476 -3.34 -3.64 11.63
CA GLU A 476 -2.23 -4.59 11.41
C GLU A 476 -1.08 -3.99 10.60
N PHE A 477 -1.33 -2.88 9.89
CA PHE A 477 -0.39 -2.25 8.94
C PHE A 477 0.08 -0.85 9.35
N ILE A 478 -0.48 -0.26 10.42
CA ILE A 478 -0.10 1.09 10.86
C ILE A 478 0.93 1.05 12.01
N PHE A 479 0.74 0.18 13.00
CA PHE A 479 1.49 0.24 14.26
C PHE A 479 2.89 -0.38 14.18
N ALA A 480 3.70 -0.17 15.22
CA ALA A 480 5.11 -0.53 15.24
C ALA A 480 5.37 -2.02 15.01
N GLU A 481 4.41 -2.88 15.36
CA GLU A 481 4.49 -4.33 15.21
C GLU A 481 4.06 -4.83 13.81
N ARG A 482 3.79 -3.91 12.88
CA ARG A 482 3.33 -4.23 11.53
C ARG A 482 4.34 -5.09 10.78
N GLN A 483 3.81 -5.97 9.95
CA GLN A 483 4.58 -6.82 9.04
C GLN A 483 4.41 -6.45 7.57
N ALA A 484 3.49 -5.52 7.25
CA ALA A 484 3.35 -4.90 5.94
C ALA A 484 3.20 -3.38 6.07
N GLN A 485 3.54 -2.65 5.00
CA GLN A 485 3.14 -1.24 4.87
C GLN A 485 1.68 -1.14 4.47
N ARG A 486 1.04 -0.08 4.95
CA ARG A 486 -0.33 0.30 4.59
C ARG A 486 -0.48 0.48 3.08
N GLU A 487 0.46 1.18 2.45
CA GLU A 487 0.45 1.46 1.02
C GLU A 487 0.54 0.16 0.22
N THR A 488 1.47 -0.73 0.57
CA THR A 488 1.60 -2.06 -0.04
C THR A 488 0.31 -2.87 0.07
N ALA A 489 -0.29 -2.93 1.27
CA ALA A 489 -1.55 -3.65 1.50
C ALA A 489 -2.70 -3.17 0.58
N ILE A 490 -2.78 -1.85 0.34
CA ILE A 490 -3.72 -1.25 -0.61
C ILE A 490 -3.36 -1.64 -2.05
N MET A 491 -2.08 -1.56 -2.43
CA MET A 491 -1.65 -1.90 -3.79
C MET A 491 -1.90 -3.38 -4.12
N MET A 492 -1.69 -4.30 -3.18
CA MET A 492 -2.00 -5.73 -3.34
C MET A 492 -3.49 -5.95 -3.67
N LEU A 493 -4.39 -5.24 -2.99
CA LEU A 493 -5.83 -5.29 -3.28
C LEU A 493 -6.15 -4.72 -4.65
N LEU A 494 -5.55 -3.58 -5.00
CA LEU A 494 -5.77 -2.92 -6.28
C LEU A 494 -5.20 -3.71 -7.44
N ASP A 495 -4.14 -4.50 -7.23
CA ASP A 495 -3.50 -5.29 -8.28
C ASP A 495 -4.42 -6.41 -8.79
N GLU A 496 -5.07 -7.12 -7.87
CA GLU A 496 -5.93 -8.26 -8.21
C GLU A 496 -7.42 -7.93 -8.26
N PHE A 497 -7.87 -6.98 -7.44
CA PHE A 497 -9.27 -6.60 -7.30
C PHE A 497 -9.49 -5.09 -7.51
N PRO A 498 -9.03 -4.53 -8.64
CA PRO A 498 -9.15 -3.10 -8.90
C PRO A 498 -10.63 -2.68 -9.00
N PRO A 499 -10.96 -1.44 -8.59
CA PRO A 499 -12.21 -0.81 -8.99
C PRO A 499 -12.27 -0.68 -10.52
N HIS A 500 -13.45 -0.91 -11.09
CA HIS A 500 -13.73 -0.71 -12.51
C HIS A 500 -14.21 0.72 -12.79
N PHE A 501 -14.63 1.43 -11.75
CA PHE A 501 -15.05 2.82 -11.80
C PHE A 501 -14.79 3.49 -10.46
N ALA A 502 -14.33 4.74 -10.50
CA ALA A 502 -14.10 5.58 -9.34
C ALA A 502 -15.08 6.76 -9.36
N LEU A 503 -15.61 7.07 -8.18
CA LEU A 503 -16.46 8.22 -7.90
C LEU A 503 -15.91 8.94 -6.68
N LEU A 504 -15.86 10.26 -6.72
CA LEU A 504 -15.36 11.07 -5.62
C LEU A 504 -16.35 12.18 -5.30
N ASP A 505 -16.91 12.11 -4.09
CA ASP A 505 -17.81 13.13 -3.55
C ASP A 505 -17.02 14.28 -2.93
N GLY A 506 -17.13 15.46 -3.52
CA GLY A 506 -16.63 16.72 -2.97
C GLY A 506 -17.71 17.79 -2.95
N TYR A 507 -18.99 17.44 -3.02
CA TYR A 507 -20.01 18.43 -3.37
C TYR A 507 -20.49 19.22 -2.16
N ALA A 508 -21.06 18.51 -1.18
CA ALA A 508 -21.81 19.14 -0.09
C ALA A 508 -21.00 19.37 1.18
N SER A 509 -19.93 18.64 1.45
CA SER A 509 -19.07 18.81 2.64
C SER A 509 -17.77 18.08 2.38
N ALA A 510 -16.64 18.76 2.41
CA ALA A 510 -15.32 18.15 2.23
C ALA A 510 -14.42 18.52 3.41
N ALA A 511 -13.80 17.51 4.02
CA ALA A 511 -13.00 17.68 5.22
C ALA A 511 -11.56 18.09 4.85
N ASP A 512 -11.20 19.34 5.10
CA ASP A 512 -9.86 19.88 4.84
C ASP A 512 -9.07 20.13 6.15
N GLY A 513 -7.81 20.55 6.03
CA GLY A 513 -6.93 20.85 7.17
C GLY A 513 -6.10 19.67 7.66
N LEU A 514 -5.56 19.78 8.88
CA LEU A 514 -4.54 18.88 9.44
C LEU A 514 -4.98 17.41 9.52
N VAL A 515 -6.20 17.13 9.97
CA VAL A 515 -6.76 15.78 10.14
C VAL A 515 -8.15 15.65 9.53
N GLY A 516 -8.36 16.17 8.32
CA GLY A 516 -9.65 16.07 7.63
C GLY A 516 -10.18 14.64 7.53
N VAL A 517 -9.29 13.64 7.44
CA VAL A 517 -9.62 12.21 7.50
C VAL A 517 -10.43 11.80 8.74
N MET A 518 -10.31 12.51 9.86
CA MET A 518 -11.00 12.23 11.12
C MET A 518 -12.26 13.06 11.35
N GLY A 519 -12.43 14.17 10.64
CA GLY A 519 -13.54 15.09 10.83
C GLY A 519 -13.17 16.54 10.53
N CYS A 520 -14.19 17.35 10.26
CA CYS A 520 -14.01 18.79 10.09
C CYS A 520 -15.24 19.53 10.63
N PRO A 521 -15.11 20.30 11.73
CA PRO A 521 -16.23 21.06 12.30
C PRO A 521 -16.78 22.18 11.40
N ARG A 522 -16.03 22.55 10.34
CA ARG A 522 -16.40 23.60 9.37
C ARG A 522 -15.93 23.17 7.98
N PRO A 523 -16.58 22.17 7.37
CA PRO A 523 -16.14 21.61 6.11
C PRO A 523 -16.33 22.61 4.96
N GLN A 524 -15.56 22.44 3.90
CA GLN A 524 -15.74 23.21 2.67
C GLN A 524 -16.90 22.66 1.85
N HIS A 525 -17.44 23.48 0.95
CA HIS A 525 -18.47 23.10 -0.01
C HIS A 525 -17.96 23.28 -1.45
N PRO A 526 -17.06 22.41 -1.96
CA PRO A 526 -16.48 22.58 -3.29
C PRO A 526 -17.46 22.52 -4.46
N LEU A 527 -18.65 21.95 -4.26
CA LEU A 527 -19.66 21.70 -5.30
C LEU A 527 -19.07 20.91 -6.49
N ARG A 528 -18.14 19.99 -6.19
CA ARG A 528 -17.37 19.23 -7.18
C ARG A 528 -17.65 17.75 -7.08
N PHE A 529 -17.74 17.10 -8.23
CA PHE A 529 -17.64 15.65 -8.35
C PHE A 529 -16.54 15.25 -9.31
N TYR A 530 -15.96 14.07 -9.06
CA TYR A 530 -15.04 13.43 -10.00
C TYR A 530 -15.47 12.01 -10.30
N ALA A 531 -15.26 11.57 -11.55
CA ALA A 531 -15.49 10.21 -11.97
C ALA A 531 -14.52 9.76 -13.05
N GLY A 532 -14.27 8.45 -13.14
CA GLY A 532 -13.46 7.88 -14.20
C GLY A 532 -13.24 6.37 -14.03
N PRO A 533 -12.81 5.66 -15.09
CA PRO A 533 -12.51 4.23 -15.01
C PRO A 533 -11.18 3.94 -14.30
N ASP A 534 -10.23 4.87 -14.36
CA ASP A 534 -8.94 4.77 -13.70
C ASP A 534 -8.97 5.57 -12.39
N ALA A 535 -9.05 4.87 -11.26
CA ALA A 535 -9.07 5.47 -9.93
C ALA A 535 -7.82 6.32 -9.64
N LEU A 536 -6.65 5.92 -10.15
CA LEU A 536 -5.42 6.68 -9.98
C LEU A 536 -5.47 7.99 -10.76
N ALA A 537 -5.99 7.97 -12.00
CA ALA A 537 -6.17 9.19 -12.78
C ALA A 537 -7.16 10.16 -12.10
N VAL A 538 -8.29 9.65 -11.59
CA VAL A 538 -9.27 10.44 -10.83
C VAL A 538 -8.61 11.10 -9.62
N ASP A 539 -7.84 10.35 -8.84
CA ASP A 539 -7.17 10.86 -7.65
C ASP A 539 -6.06 11.86 -7.99
N MET A 540 -5.32 11.68 -9.10
CA MET A 540 -4.29 12.64 -9.55
C MET A 540 -4.89 13.99 -9.96
N VAL A 541 -6.02 13.98 -10.68
CA VAL A 541 -6.74 15.21 -11.05
C VAL A 541 -7.29 15.90 -9.81
N ALA A 542 -7.96 15.14 -8.94
CA ALA A 542 -8.49 15.68 -7.69
C ALA A 542 -7.35 16.26 -6.83
N ALA A 543 -6.26 15.53 -6.61
CA ALA A 543 -5.09 16.01 -5.86
C ALA A 543 -4.53 17.34 -6.42
N ARG A 544 -4.41 17.46 -7.76
CA ARG A 544 -4.02 18.70 -8.42
C ARG A 544 -4.99 19.84 -8.12
N HIS A 545 -6.31 19.58 -8.14
CA HIS A 545 -7.31 20.59 -7.80
C HIS A 545 -7.31 20.97 -6.32
N LEU A 546 -6.77 20.11 -5.45
CA LEU A 546 -6.55 20.37 -4.03
C LEU A 546 -5.21 21.10 -3.76
N HIS A 547 -4.61 21.71 -4.79
CA HIS A 547 -3.35 22.47 -4.75
C HIS A 547 -2.08 21.65 -4.54
N MET A 548 -2.15 20.31 -4.69
CA MET A 548 -0.93 19.50 -4.68
C MET A 548 -0.16 19.71 -5.98
N ARG A 549 1.00 20.38 -5.90
CA ARG A 549 1.87 20.61 -7.06
C ARG A 549 2.36 19.31 -7.68
N ASN A 550 2.64 18.32 -6.84
CA ASN A 550 3.01 16.98 -7.24
C ASN A 550 2.15 15.95 -6.48
N PRO A 551 1.15 15.33 -7.14
CA PRO A 551 0.33 14.29 -6.53
C PRO A 551 1.13 13.12 -5.90
N ARG A 552 2.34 12.85 -6.39
CA ARG A 552 3.24 11.80 -5.87
C ARG A 552 3.92 12.14 -4.54
N GLU A 553 3.63 13.30 -3.95
CA GLU A 553 3.99 13.58 -2.55
C GLU A 553 3.18 12.68 -1.60
N SER A 554 1.94 12.33 -1.95
CA SER A 554 1.16 11.27 -1.31
C SER A 554 1.87 9.91 -1.46
N SER A 555 2.10 9.18 -0.37
CA SER A 555 2.76 7.87 -0.45
C SER A 555 1.87 6.84 -1.13
N ILE A 556 0.54 6.89 -0.94
CA ILE A 556 -0.43 6.04 -1.65
C ILE A 556 -0.37 6.30 -3.17
N LEU A 557 -0.46 7.57 -3.62
CA LEU A 557 -0.46 7.86 -5.06
C LEU A 557 0.89 7.56 -5.70
N ARG A 558 2.00 7.82 -5.00
CA ARG A 558 3.34 7.43 -5.45
C ARG A 558 3.46 5.92 -5.61
N ALA A 559 3.02 5.15 -4.60
CA ALA A 559 3.01 3.70 -4.67
C ALA A 559 2.16 3.20 -5.85
N ALA A 560 0.98 3.78 -6.08
CA ALA A 560 0.12 3.43 -7.19
C ALA A 560 0.76 3.72 -8.57
N CYS A 561 1.43 4.87 -8.73
CA CYS A 561 2.20 5.16 -9.95
C CYS A 561 3.32 4.12 -10.18
N HIS A 562 4.01 3.68 -9.13
CA HIS A 562 5.05 2.65 -9.24
C HIS A 562 4.46 1.29 -9.60
N TRP A 563 3.34 0.90 -8.97
CA TRP A 563 2.68 -0.38 -9.19
C TRP A 563 2.09 -0.51 -10.60
N PHE A 564 1.30 0.49 -10.97
CA PHE A 564 0.40 0.41 -12.11
C PHE A 564 0.86 1.23 -13.31
N GLY A 565 1.86 2.09 -13.14
CA GLY A 565 2.30 3.08 -14.12
C GLY A 565 1.74 4.47 -13.81
N ASP A 566 2.48 5.52 -14.18
CA ASP A 566 2.03 6.90 -14.01
C ASP A 566 1.08 7.32 -15.14
N PRO A 567 -0.20 7.64 -14.85
CA PRO A 567 -1.11 8.10 -15.87
C PRO A 567 -0.92 9.59 -16.24
N GLY A 568 -0.11 10.37 -15.53
CA GLY A 568 -0.08 11.84 -15.62
C GLY A 568 0.03 12.44 -17.03
N GLY A 569 0.78 11.80 -17.94
CA GLY A 569 0.90 12.22 -19.35
C GLY A 569 -0.26 11.82 -20.27
N HIS A 570 -1.26 11.12 -19.73
CA HIS A 570 -2.32 10.44 -20.47
C HIS A 570 -3.73 10.73 -19.91
N ILE A 571 -3.88 11.75 -19.06
CA ILE A 571 -5.17 12.14 -18.48
C ILE A 571 -5.80 13.25 -19.31
N GLU A 572 -7.05 13.06 -19.71
CA GLU A 572 -7.90 14.10 -20.29
C GLU A 572 -8.99 14.49 -19.28
N VAL A 573 -9.01 15.75 -18.85
CA VAL A 573 -10.06 16.24 -17.93
C VAL A 573 -11.25 16.77 -18.72
N ILE A 574 -12.42 16.18 -18.50
CA ILE A 574 -13.68 16.60 -19.10
C ILE A 574 -14.48 17.40 -18.07
N GLY A 575 -14.70 18.68 -18.32
CA GLY A 575 -15.40 19.59 -17.42
C GLY A 575 -14.45 20.62 -16.81
N CYS A 576 -14.58 20.90 -15.51
CA CYS A 576 -13.82 21.96 -14.85
C CYS A 576 -12.46 21.45 -14.35
N ASP A 577 -11.38 21.98 -14.95
CA ASP A 577 -9.98 21.62 -14.65
C ASP A 577 -9.25 22.71 -13.85
N GLU A 578 -9.95 23.34 -12.90
CA GLU A 578 -9.43 24.46 -12.11
C GLU A 578 -9.26 24.08 -10.63
N PRO A 579 -8.22 24.59 -9.94
CA PRO A 579 -8.04 24.39 -8.51
C PRO A 579 -9.21 24.92 -7.66
N LEU A 580 -9.47 24.24 -6.53
CA LEU A 580 -10.53 24.63 -5.60
C LEU A 580 -10.18 25.91 -4.85
N LYS A 581 -11.04 26.93 -4.90
CA LYS A 581 -10.74 28.28 -4.38
C LYS A 581 -10.46 28.40 -2.87
N ALA A 582 -10.83 27.41 -2.04
CA ALA A 582 -10.83 27.54 -0.58
C ALA A 582 -10.31 26.30 0.19
N TRP A 583 -9.52 25.44 -0.45
CA TRP A 583 -9.01 24.23 0.19
C TRP A 583 -7.83 24.49 1.14
N LYS A 584 -7.91 24.01 2.39
CA LYS A 584 -6.79 24.04 3.34
C LYS A 584 -5.99 22.74 3.29
N ASP A 585 -4.78 22.83 2.78
CA ASP A 585 -3.78 21.76 2.87
C ASP A 585 -3.36 21.50 4.34
N PRO A 586 -3.07 20.25 4.74
CA PRO A 586 -2.43 19.92 6.02
C PRO A 586 -1.23 20.81 6.39
N TYR A 587 -0.44 21.27 5.41
CA TYR A 587 0.73 22.14 5.60
C TYR A 587 0.44 23.65 5.39
N HIS A 588 -0.82 24.09 5.45
CA HIS A 588 -1.21 25.48 5.20
C HIS A 588 -0.55 26.55 6.10
N ASN A 589 0.05 26.17 7.23
CA ASN A 589 0.92 27.06 8.02
C ASN A 589 2.03 26.27 8.76
N ASP A 590 3.06 26.96 9.26
CA ASP A 590 4.22 26.33 9.91
C ASP A 590 3.86 25.46 11.12
N LEU A 591 2.85 25.87 11.88
CA LEU A 591 2.35 25.10 13.03
C LEU A 591 1.66 23.83 12.56
N SER A 592 0.79 23.90 11.55
CA SER A 592 0.10 22.74 10.99
C SER A 592 1.06 21.80 10.27
N ALA A 593 2.11 22.34 9.65
CA ALA A 593 3.19 21.56 9.06
C ALA A 593 3.97 20.76 10.11
N MET A 594 4.38 21.41 11.19
CA MET A 594 5.04 20.75 12.32
C MET A 594 4.12 19.69 12.96
N LEU A 595 2.84 20.01 13.17
CA LEU A 595 1.88 19.08 13.74
C LEU A 595 1.56 17.89 12.82
N SER A 596 1.43 18.10 11.50
CA SER A 596 1.24 17.02 10.50
C SER A 596 2.40 16.04 10.55
N PHE A 597 3.62 16.59 10.60
CA PHE A 597 4.85 15.83 10.64
C PHE A 597 5.02 15.03 11.94
N LEU A 598 4.54 15.55 13.07
CA LEU A 598 4.54 14.86 14.36
C LEU A 598 3.36 13.89 14.52
N ALA A 599 2.23 14.12 13.85
CA ALA A 599 1.01 13.38 14.04
C ALA A 599 1.20 11.88 13.79
N PHE A 600 1.92 11.50 12.72
CA PHE A 600 2.11 10.08 12.40
C PHE A 600 3.04 9.34 13.37
N PRO A 601 4.25 9.81 13.70
CA PRO A 601 5.07 9.18 14.73
C PRO A 601 4.36 9.11 16.10
N VAL A 602 3.67 10.18 16.50
CA VAL A 602 2.93 10.19 17.78
C VAL A 602 1.76 9.20 17.72
N TYR A 603 1.05 9.12 16.59
CA TYR A 603 -0.01 8.13 16.39
C TYR A 603 0.52 6.70 16.42
N VAL A 604 1.62 6.41 15.72
CA VAL A 604 2.19 5.06 15.60
C VAL A 604 2.86 4.58 16.89
N PHE A 605 3.61 5.46 17.58
CA PHE A 605 4.48 5.07 18.71
C PHE A 605 3.99 5.53 20.07
N GLY A 606 3.27 6.65 20.16
CA GLY A 606 3.01 7.35 21.42
C GLY A 606 1.55 7.38 21.87
N SER A 607 0.62 6.89 21.05
CA SER A 607 -0.82 7.10 21.26
C SER A 607 -1.57 5.94 21.90
N GLY A 608 -0.88 4.85 22.25
CA GLY A 608 -1.53 3.62 22.73
C GLY A 608 -2.47 3.03 21.67
N ARG A 609 -1.94 2.75 20.47
CA ARG A 609 -2.70 2.24 19.30
C ARG A 609 -3.85 3.15 18.84
N GLY A 610 -3.60 4.45 18.75
CA GLY A 610 -4.57 5.45 18.28
C GLY A 610 -5.51 5.99 19.35
N SER A 611 -5.44 5.48 20.59
CA SER A 611 -6.36 5.84 21.67
C SER A 611 -6.38 7.33 22.03
N MET A 612 -5.31 8.07 21.73
CA MET A 612 -5.22 9.52 21.97
C MET A 612 -5.77 10.38 20.82
N PHE A 613 -6.06 9.76 19.66
CA PHE A 613 -6.51 10.41 18.43
C PHE A 613 -7.92 9.95 18.09
N LEU A 614 -8.85 10.08 19.03
CA LEU A 614 -10.26 9.76 18.81
C LEU A 614 -11.06 11.05 18.57
N PRO A 615 -11.94 11.12 17.56
CA PRO A 615 -12.81 12.27 17.36
C PRO A 615 -13.78 12.42 18.54
N PRO A 616 -14.48 13.56 18.66
CA PRO A 616 -15.52 13.74 19.68
C PRO A 616 -16.78 12.93 19.31
N MET A 617 -16.68 11.61 19.46
CA MET A 617 -17.72 10.62 19.15
C MET A 617 -19.07 10.96 19.80
N ASP A 618 -20.17 10.67 19.10
CA ASP A 618 -21.51 10.65 19.69
C ASP A 618 -21.64 9.43 20.62
N GLU A 619 -21.23 9.61 21.87
CA GLU A 619 -21.23 8.55 22.89
C GLU A 619 -22.65 8.05 23.26
N THR A 620 -23.71 8.76 22.84
CA THR A 620 -25.09 8.29 23.00
C THR A 620 -25.38 7.13 22.06
N ALA A 621 -24.91 7.25 20.81
CA ALA A 621 -25.04 6.21 19.79
C ALA A 621 -23.92 5.17 19.88
N PHE A 622 -22.71 5.59 20.24
CA PHE A 622 -21.51 4.77 20.28
C PHE A 622 -20.83 4.86 21.66
N PRO A 623 -21.36 4.19 22.69
CA PRO A 623 -20.83 4.32 24.05
C PRO A 623 -19.42 3.73 24.15
N PRO A 624 -18.52 4.33 24.95
CA PRO A 624 -17.15 3.84 25.10
C PRO A 624 -17.11 2.47 25.77
N ILE A 625 -16.24 1.59 25.27
CA ILE A 625 -16.06 0.21 25.81
C ILE A 625 -15.44 0.26 27.22
N ARG A 626 -14.50 1.18 27.42
CA ARG A 626 -13.84 1.41 28.71
C ARG A 626 -14.06 2.84 29.14
N ARG A 627 -14.31 3.03 30.44
CA ARG A 627 -14.30 4.37 31.04
C ARG A 627 -12.91 4.99 30.91
N GLU A 628 -12.88 6.20 30.37
CA GLU A 628 -11.66 7.01 30.28
C GLU A 628 -11.19 7.38 31.69
N SER A 629 -9.88 7.30 31.93
CA SER A 629 -9.30 7.91 33.14
C SER A 629 -9.24 9.45 32.99
N PRO A 630 -9.18 10.22 34.09
CA PRO A 630 -9.11 11.68 34.02
C PRO A 630 -7.92 12.19 33.20
N THR A 631 -6.77 11.51 33.26
CA THR A 631 -5.57 11.88 32.48
C THR A 631 -5.75 11.65 30.99
N GLU A 632 -6.36 10.52 30.60
CA GLU A 632 -6.69 10.22 29.20
C GLU A 632 -7.73 11.20 28.66
N TRP A 633 -8.74 11.54 29.46
CA TRP A 633 -9.76 12.52 29.06
C TRP A 633 -9.13 13.90 28.79
N ILE A 634 -8.28 14.38 29.71
CA ILE A 634 -7.54 15.65 29.52
C ILE A 634 -6.67 15.56 28.26
N GLY A 635 -5.90 14.49 28.11
CA GLY A 635 -4.99 14.33 26.98
C GLY A 635 -5.72 14.23 25.63
N ARG A 636 -6.82 13.47 25.54
CA ARG A 636 -7.69 13.40 24.34
C ARG A 636 -8.27 14.76 24.00
N ARG A 637 -8.74 15.52 25.00
CA ARG A 637 -9.30 16.86 24.78
C ARG A 637 -8.25 17.84 24.29
N THR A 638 -7.05 17.80 24.86
CA THR A 638 -5.91 18.61 24.40
C THR A 638 -5.52 18.24 22.97
N MET A 639 -5.45 16.94 22.65
CA MET A 639 -5.10 16.49 21.30
C MET A 639 -6.16 16.90 20.27
N ARG A 640 -7.45 16.73 20.58
CA ARG A 640 -8.56 17.22 19.75
C ARG A 640 -8.45 18.72 19.46
N LEU A 641 -8.12 19.52 20.46
CA LEU A 641 -7.91 20.96 20.30
C LEU A 641 -6.73 21.26 19.36
N LEU A 642 -5.58 20.60 19.58
CA LEU A 642 -4.37 20.77 18.75
C LEU A 642 -4.62 20.37 17.29
N LEU A 643 -5.44 19.34 17.07
CA LEU A 643 -5.77 18.83 15.75
C LEU A 643 -6.93 19.58 15.07
N GLY A 644 -7.56 20.54 15.74
CA GLY A 644 -8.73 21.26 15.22
C GLY A 644 -10.02 20.43 15.19
N LEU A 645 -10.05 19.28 15.86
CA LEU A 645 -11.22 18.42 16.03
C LEU A 645 -12.10 18.94 17.18
N GLY A 646 -12.81 20.04 16.95
CA GLY A 646 -13.85 20.52 17.86
C GLY A 646 -15.10 19.64 17.79
N ARG A 647 -15.98 19.73 18.81
CA ARG A 647 -17.34 19.21 18.63
C ARG A 647 -18.01 19.97 17.46
N PRO A 648 -18.54 19.29 16.44
CA PRO A 648 -19.30 19.94 15.38
C PRO A 648 -20.48 20.71 16.00
N LYS A 649 -20.72 21.93 15.50
CA LYS A 649 -21.76 22.82 16.02
C LYS A 649 -23.14 22.34 15.61
#